data_AF-A0ABD1N5H2-F1
#
_entry.id   AF-A0ABD1N5H2-F1
#
_cell.length_a   1.000
_cell.length_b   1.000
_cell.length_c   1.000
_cell.angle_alpha   90.00
_cell.angle_beta   90.00
_cell.angle_gamma   90.00
#
_symmetry.space_group_name_H-M   'P 1'
#
loop_
_entity.id
_entity.type
_entity.pdbx_description
1 polymer ?
#
loop_
_entity_poly.entity_id
_entity_poly.type
_entity_poly.pdbx_seq_one_letter_code
_entity_poly.pdbx_strand_id
1 'polypeptide(L)'
;MVSNNIMELGVKDFVHAGLTLEEANQLYIVLRNILSLSPTDSSLIWRHLVTQRALKPSFPHSLHQLLYYSVYHSHSRDANASLPLYWFPSLDHSKRTNLGRLMETHAPQLLGPSYKDPIASFPLFHTFSVQHPQLYWPLVLKHLSVSFVEPPNCILDTSDPSKHGGTWLPGAVLNIADCCLQPSSHPYKTDDSVAIVWRDEGFDDSEINRITLKQLRHQVMLVAKAIDATFSKGDAIAIDMQMTANAVIIYLAIVLAGCAVVSIADSFAPKEIATRLRVSKAKGIFTQDFIGRGGKKFPLYSRVIEAAKCKVIVLPVTGDDVGVQIREQDLSWKGFLSSANQTHKPGSDHYSPSYQSVDSVTNILFSSGTTGDPKAIPWTQLAPIRSAADGWAAIDIQPGDVYCWPTNLGWVIGPTVLYHCFLTGATLALYHGSPQGRDFGKFVQDAGVTILGTVPSLVKAWKSAQCMEGLDWTKIKTFCSTGETSNVDDDLWLSSKAYYSPIIELCGGTELASSYIAGSPLQPQAFGAFSTASMTTGFVIFDENGSPYPDDVACVGEVGLFPLSLGASDRLLNADHEKVYYKGMPVYEGKVLRRHGDIIKRTIDGYIVVQGRADDTMNLGGIKTSSIEIERVCDGADECIMETAAVGVATANRGPEQLVIFVVLKKGYNSNAETLKTKFTKAIQSNLNPLFKVSLVKIVPEFPRTSSNKILRRVMRDQMKHELSVQSRL
;
A
#
# COMPACT_ATOMS: atom_id res chain seq x y z
N MET A 1 -5.24 -8.51 30.74
CA MET A 1 -6.49 -8.66 31.51
C MET A 1 -7.08 -10.03 31.21
N VAL A 2 -7.51 -10.77 32.24
CA VAL A 2 -8.41 -11.92 32.05
C VAL A 2 -9.73 -11.31 31.60
N SER A 3 -10.16 -11.59 30.36
CA SER A 3 -11.40 -11.02 29.84
C SER A 3 -12.57 -11.81 30.42
N ASN A 4 -13.41 -11.15 31.21
CA ASN A 4 -14.66 -11.74 31.70
C ASN A 4 -15.61 -12.01 30.53
N ASN A 5 -16.58 -12.90 30.74
CA ASN A 5 -17.61 -13.14 29.75
C ASN A 5 -18.48 -11.88 29.58
N ILE A 6 -18.88 -11.54 28.35
CA ILE A 6 -19.76 -10.40 28.06
C ILE A 6 -21.04 -10.37 28.90
N MET A 7 -21.54 -11.55 29.30
CA MET A 7 -22.73 -11.71 30.15
C MET A 7 -22.53 -11.17 31.58
N GLU A 8 -21.29 -11.18 32.06
CA GLU A 8 -20.91 -10.79 33.43
C GLU A 8 -20.69 -9.29 33.57
N LEU A 9 -20.53 -8.57 32.45
CA LEU A 9 -20.31 -7.12 32.49
C LEU A 9 -21.53 -6.37 33.02
N GLY A 10 -21.27 -5.40 33.90
CA GLY A 10 -22.25 -4.50 34.48
C GLY A 10 -21.89 -3.04 34.30
N VAL A 11 -22.79 -2.16 34.76
CA VAL A 11 -22.62 -0.68 34.71
C VAL A 11 -21.28 -0.25 35.33
N LYS A 12 -20.83 -0.91 36.41
CA LYS A 12 -19.56 -0.61 37.08
C LYS A 12 -18.36 -0.82 36.16
N ASP A 13 -18.37 -1.88 35.35
CA ASP A 13 -17.28 -2.18 34.42
C ASP A 13 -17.18 -1.12 33.32
N PHE A 14 -18.33 -0.62 32.83
CA PHE A 14 -18.37 0.44 31.81
C PHE A 14 -17.90 1.79 32.36
N VAL A 15 -18.25 2.12 33.62
CA VAL A 15 -17.72 3.30 34.30
C VAL A 15 -16.20 3.16 34.51
N HIS A 16 -15.72 1.99 34.92
CA HIS A 16 -14.29 1.72 35.04
C HIS A 16 -13.56 1.82 33.68
N ALA A 17 -14.24 1.46 32.60
CA ALA A 17 -13.74 1.61 31.24
C ALA A 17 -13.82 3.05 30.69
N GLY A 18 -14.31 4.01 31.48
CA GLY A 18 -14.23 5.44 31.21
C GLY A 18 -15.54 6.10 30.75
N LEU A 19 -16.69 5.42 30.83
CA LEU A 19 -17.99 6.06 30.60
C LEU A 19 -18.49 6.86 31.81
N THR A 20 -19.31 7.87 31.56
CA THR A 20 -20.14 8.47 32.61
C THR A 20 -21.19 7.47 33.10
N LEU A 21 -21.73 7.67 34.31
CA LEU A 21 -22.76 6.78 34.86
C LEU A 21 -24.02 6.73 33.98
N GLU A 22 -24.40 7.85 33.35
CA GLU A 22 -25.55 7.91 32.45
C GLU A 22 -25.30 7.07 31.18
N GLU A 23 -24.18 7.29 30.49
CA GLU A 23 -23.80 6.53 29.30
C GLU A 23 -23.66 5.03 29.61
N ALA A 24 -23.09 4.68 30.76
CA ALA A 24 -22.94 3.30 31.20
C ALA A 24 -24.31 2.61 31.42
N ASN A 25 -25.29 3.30 32.01
CA ASN A 25 -26.63 2.77 32.16
C ASN A 25 -27.34 2.57 30.80
N GLN A 26 -27.21 3.55 29.89
CA GLN A 26 -27.77 3.44 28.55
C GLN A 26 -27.17 2.26 27.77
N LEU A 27 -25.84 2.14 27.76
CA LEU A 27 -25.14 1.04 27.12
C LEU A 27 -25.52 -0.31 27.73
N TYR A 28 -25.68 -0.38 29.05
CA TYR A 28 -26.11 -1.59 29.73
C TYR A 28 -27.48 -2.08 29.29
N ILE A 29 -28.45 -1.18 29.15
CA ILE A 29 -29.80 -1.52 28.65
C ILE A 29 -29.70 -2.07 27.22
N VAL A 30 -28.96 -1.40 26.34
CA VAL A 30 -28.76 -1.84 24.95
C VAL A 30 -28.08 -3.21 24.90
N LEU A 31 -27.02 -3.41 25.69
CA LEU A 31 -26.31 -4.69 25.76
C LEU A 31 -27.24 -5.82 26.23
N ARG A 32 -28.06 -5.62 27.26
CA ARG A 32 -29.00 -6.64 27.75
C ARG A 32 -30.06 -7.00 26.70
N ASN A 33 -30.54 -6.03 25.92
CA ASN A 33 -31.44 -6.28 24.80
C ASN A 33 -30.76 -7.05 23.67
N ILE A 34 -29.48 -6.81 23.38
CA ILE A 34 -28.73 -7.56 22.37
C ILE A 34 -28.52 -9.01 22.83
N LEU A 35 -28.10 -9.20 24.07
CA LEU A 35 -27.81 -10.54 24.62
C LEU A 35 -29.06 -11.42 24.72
N SER A 36 -30.26 -10.84 24.84
CA SER A 36 -31.52 -11.60 24.80
C SER A 36 -31.87 -12.12 23.39
N LEU A 37 -31.35 -11.51 22.33
CA LEU A 37 -31.60 -11.92 20.93
C LEU A 37 -30.65 -13.01 20.45
N SER A 38 -29.42 -13.09 20.98
CA SER A 38 -28.38 -14.03 20.52
C SER A 38 -27.42 -14.38 21.67
N PRO A 39 -27.82 -15.26 22.61
CA PRO A 39 -27.08 -15.43 23.86
C PRO A 39 -25.75 -16.18 23.73
N THR A 40 -25.49 -16.89 22.63
CA THR A 40 -24.36 -17.84 22.52
C THR A 40 -23.43 -17.63 21.33
N ASP A 41 -23.79 -16.79 20.35
CA ASP A 41 -22.98 -16.56 19.15
C ASP A 41 -22.24 -15.22 19.24
N SER A 42 -20.93 -15.28 19.50
CA SER A 42 -20.07 -14.09 19.62
C SER A 42 -20.12 -13.17 18.40
N SER A 43 -20.17 -13.73 17.19
CA SER A 43 -20.19 -12.93 15.96
C SER A 43 -21.54 -12.24 15.76
N LEU A 44 -22.65 -12.88 16.11
CA LEU A 44 -23.96 -12.24 16.10
C LEU A 44 -24.08 -11.15 17.18
N ILE A 45 -23.57 -11.40 18.40
CA ILE A 45 -23.54 -10.39 19.47
C ILE A 45 -22.76 -9.15 18.99
N TRP A 46 -21.55 -9.34 18.44
CA TRP A 46 -20.74 -8.24 17.93
C TRP A 46 -21.43 -7.52 16.77
N ARG A 47 -22.01 -8.26 15.82
CA ARG A 47 -22.77 -7.69 14.70
C ARG A 47 -23.90 -6.79 15.19
N HIS A 48 -24.65 -7.21 16.20
CA HIS A 48 -25.73 -6.40 16.78
C HIS A 48 -25.19 -5.13 17.46
N LEU A 49 -24.08 -5.23 18.21
CA LEU A 49 -23.45 -4.06 18.84
C LEU A 49 -23.05 -2.99 17.81
N VAL A 50 -22.43 -3.42 16.70
CA VAL A 50 -21.97 -2.52 15.63
C VAL A 50 -23.13 -1.96 14.83
N THR A 51 -24.06 -2.80 14.39
CA THR A 51 -25.19 -2.38 13.53
C THR A 51 -26.17 -1.45 14.25
N GLN A 52 -26.36 -1.62 15.56
CA GLN A 52 -27.16 -0.69 16.38
C GLN A 52 -26.39 0.57 16.80
N ARG A 53 -25.11 0.70 16.41
CA ARG A 53 -24.21 1.79 16.83
C ARG A 53 -24.19 1.97 18.35
N ALA A 54 -24.24 0.86 19.09
CA ALA A 54 -24.19 0.85 20.55
C ALA A 54 -22.87 1.46 21.06
N LEU A 55 -21.81 1.38 20.25
CA LEU A 55 -20.48 1.89 20.54
C LEU A 55 -20.17 3.11 19.66
N LYS A 56 -20.01 4.27 20.29
CA LYS A 56 -19.78 5.55 19.63
C LYS A 56 -18.28 5.82 19.46
N PRO A 57 -17.84 6.51 18.38
CA PRO A 57 -16.44 6.93 18.19
C PRO A 57 -15.85 7.78 19.32
N SER A 58 -16.70 8.48 20.06
CA SER A 58 -16.33 9.32 21.20
C SER A 58 -16.05 8.52 22.47
N PHE A 59 -16.41 7.24 22.53
CA PHE A 59 -16.17 6.43 23.71
C PHE A 59 -14.67 6.08 23.87
N PRO A 60 -14.18 5.89 25.10
CA PRO A 60 -12.78 5.55 25.34
C PRO A 60 -12.40 4.19 24.74
N HIS A 61 -11.19 4.07 24.20
CA HIS A 61 -10.68 2.81 23.61
C HIS A 61 -10.76 1.62 24.58
N SER A 62 -10.54 1.87 25.88
CA SER A 62 -10.68 0.87 26.94
C SER A 62 -12.05 0.19 26.97
N LEU A 63 -13.13 0.91 26.65
CA LEU A 63 -14.47 0.33 26.54
C LEU A 63 -14.60 -0.56 25.28
N HIS A 64 -14.08 -0.10 24.15
CA HIS A 64 -14.06 -0.87 22.91
C HIS A 64 -13.31 -2.19 23.10
N GLN A 65 -12.14 -2.14 23.75
CA GLN A 65 -11.37 -3.33 24.14
C GLN A 65 -12.16 -4.25 25.05
N LEU A 66 -12.74 -3.71 26.14
CA LEU A 66 -13.49 -4.49 27.11
C LEU A 66 -14.59 -5.30 26.43
N LEU A 67 -15.40 -4.66 25.59
CA LEU A 67 -16.52 -5.35 24.93
C LEU A 67 -16.04 -6.33 23.86
N TYR A 68 -15.08 -5.96 23.02
CA TYR A 68 -14.56 -6.84 21.98
C TYR A 68 -13.98 -8.13 22.56
N TYR A 69 -13.09 -8.02 23.55
CA TYR A 69 -12.48 -9.20 24.17
C TYR A 69 -13.47 -10.00 25.02
N SER A 70 -14.48 -9.37 25.61
CA SER A 70 -15.51 -10.09 26.39
C SER A 70 -16.48 -10.87 25.49
N VAL A 71 -16.85 -10.32 24.33
CA VAL A 71 -17.64 -11.03 23.32
C VAL A 71 -16.88 -12.25 22.79
N TYR A 72 -15.59 -12.08 22.54
CA TYR A 72 -14.71 -13.11 21.99
C TYR A 72 -13.89 -13.86 23.07
N HIS A 73 -14.30 -13.82 24.34
CA HIS A 73 -13.52 -14.39 25.46
C HIS A 73 -13.27 -15.90 25.32
N SER A 74 -14.24 -16.62 24.73
CA SER A 74 -14.22 -18.06 24.49
C SER A 74 -13.55 -18.45 23.18
N HIS A 75 -13.17 -17.49 22.33
CA HIS A 75 -12.46 -17.80 21.10
C HIS A 75 -11.07 -18.34 21.42
N SER A 76 -10.77 -19.51 20.85
CA SER A 76 -9.48 -20.16 21.05
C SER A 76 -8.35 -19.26 20.55
N ARG A 77 -7.30 -19.14 21.35
CA ARG A 77 -6.04 -18.52 20.93
C ARG A 77 -5.13 -19.48 20.18
N ASP A 78 -5.60 -20.70 19.91
CA ASP A 78 -4.89 -21.64 19.07
C ASP A 78 -4.67 -21.00 17.70
N ALA A 79 -3.47 -21.22 17.14
CA ALA A 79 -3.10 -20.66 15.86
C ALA A 79 -4.09 -21.05 14.76
N ASN A 80 -4.74 -22.22 14.86
CA ASN A 80 -5.63 -22.78 13.84
C ASN A 80 -7.13 -22.46 14.05
N ALA A 81 -7.48 -21.69 15.08
CA ALA A 81 -8.86 -21.32 15.35
C ALA A 81 -9.45 -20.33 14.33
N SER A 82 -10.77 -20.22 14.32
CA SER A 82 -11.50 -19.20 13.58
C SER A 82 -11.09 -17.79 14.03
N LEU A 83 -11.10 -16.84 13.09
CA LEU A 83 -10.78 -15.45 13.41
C LEU A 83 -12.02 -14.69 13.89
N PRO A 84 -11.92 -13.88 14.96
CA PRO A 84 -13.02 -13.02 15.37
C PRO A 84 -13.39 -12.01 14.27
N LEU A 85 -14.64 -12.11 13.79
CA LEU A 85 -15.18 -11.21 12.76
C LEU A 85 -15.65 -9.90 13.40
N TYR A 86 -15.29 -8.76 12.84
CA TYR A 86 -15.69 -7.47 13.41
C TYR A 86 -16.65 -6.67 12.53
N TRP A 87 -16.64 -6.92 11.22
CA TRP A 87 -17.49 -6.24 10.24
C TRP A 87 -18.18 -7.25 9.33
N PHE A 88 -19.43 -6.95 8.98
CA PHE A 88 -20.29 -7.84 8.20
C PHE A 88 -21.00 -7.06 7.10
N PRO A 89 -20.90 -7.50 5.84
CA PRO A 89 -21.64 -6.85 4.77
C PRO A 89 -23.16 -7.08 4.94
N SER A 90 -23.95 -6.04 4.69
CA SER A 90 -25.40 -6.19 4.49
C SER A 90 -25.70 -6.34 3.01
N LEU A 91 -26.73 -7.13 2.67
CA LEU A 91 -27.10 -7.34 1.28
C LEU A 91 -27.41 -6.03 0.54
N ASP A 92 -28.11 -5.10 1.20
CA ASP A 92 -28.43 -3.78 0.63
C ASP A 92 -27.20 -2.92 0.37
N HIS A 93 -26.17 -3.02 1.22
CA HIS A 93 -24.90 -2.34 0.97
C HIS A 93 -24.13 -3.03 -0.15
N SER A 94 -24.02 -4.36 -0.10
CA SER A 94 -23.32 -5.17 -1.10
C SER A 94 -23.85 -4.92 -2.52
N LYS A 95 -25.17 -4.86 -2.72
CA LYS A 95 -25.79 -4.54 -4.03
C LYS A 95 -25.46 -3.14 -4.55
N ARG A 96 -25.01 -2.22 -3.70
CA ARG A 96 -24.62 -0.85 -4.07
C ARG A 96 -23.12 -0.66 -4.25
N THR A 97 -22.31 -1.65 -3.85
CA THR A 97 -20.89 -1.67 -4.19
C THR A 97 -20.72 -1.82 -5.70
N ASN A 98 -19.61 -1.33 -6.23
CA ASN A 98 -19.21 -1.47 -7.62
C ASN A 98 -19.26 -2.91 -8.12
N LEU A 99 -18.58 -3.82 -7.40
CA LEU A 99 -18.55 -5.22 -7.76
C LEU A 99 -19.92 -5.88 -7.58
N GLY A 100 -20.66 -5.52 -6.53
CA GLY A 100 -22.01 -6.05 -6.33
C GLY A 100 -23.00 -5.61 -7.40
N ARG A 101 -22.95 -4.37 -7.88
CA ARG A 101 -23.76 -3.90 -9.03
C ARG A 101 -23.40 -4.66 -10.31
N LEU A 102 -22.10 -4.88 -10.55
CA LEU A 102 -21.64 -5.65 -11.69
C LEU A 102 -22.13 -7.10 -11.60
N MET A 103 -22.08 -7.72 -10.42
CA MET A 103 -22.61 -9.06 -10.19
C MET A 103 -24.11 -9.13 -10.39
N GLU A 104 -24.90 -8.23 -9.81
CA GLU A 104 -26.37 -8.19 -10.01
C GLU A 104 -26.74 -8.08 -11.50
N THR A 105 -25.94 -7.34 -12.27
CA THR A 105 -26.20 -7.11 -13.70
C THR A 105 -25.80 -8.31 -14.56
N HIS A 106 -24.65 -8.93 -14.29
CA HIS A 106 -24.02 -9.88 -15.22
C HIS A 106 -23.96 -11.31 -14.70
N ALA A 107 -23.81 -11.52 -13.39
CA ALA A 107 -23.64 -12.85 -12.82
C ALA A 107 -24.84 -13.80 -13.02
N PRO A 108 -26.12 -13.36 -13.10
CA PRO A 108 -27.22 -14.26 -13.48
C PRO A 108 -27.03 -14.92 -14.85
N GLN A 109 -26.41 -14.22 -15.81
CA GLN A 109 -26.12 -14.76 -17.14
C GLN A 109 -24.85 -15.60 -17.15
N LEU A 110 -23.82 -15.19 -16.38
CA LEU A 110 -22.52 -15.83 -16.35
C LEU A 110 -22.48 -17.11 -15.49
N LEU A 111 -23.19 -17.12 -14.37
CA LEU A 111 -23.22 -18.22 -13.40
C LEU A 111 -24.53 -19.01 -13.44
N GLY A 112 -25.54 -18.53 -14.18
CA GLY A 112 -26.84 -19.19 -14.31
C GLY A 112 -27.59 -19.35 -12.97
N PRO A 113 -28.27 -20.47 -12.75
CA PRO A 113 -29.04 -20.74 -11.52
C PRO A 113 -28.20 -20.76 -10.23
N SER A 114 -26.87 -20.82 -10.33
CA SER A 114 -25.95 -20.78 -9.19
C SER A 114 -25.81 -19.38 -8.60
N TYR A 115 -26.21 -18.32 -9.32
CA TYR A 115 -26.25 -16.97 -8.79
C TYR A 115 -27.43 -16.81 -7.82
N LYS A 116 -27.16 -16.29 -6.62
CA LYS A 116 -28.17 -15.97 -5.60
C LYS A 116 -28.19 -14.48 -5.31
N ASP A 117 -27.05 -13.97 -4.86
CA ASP A 117 -26.83 -12.57 -4.51
C ASP A 117 -25.31 -12.29 -4.46
N PRO A 118 -24.89 -11.02 -4.34
CA PRO A 118 -23.47 -10.67 -4.41
C PRO A 118 -22.63 -11.25 -3.27
N ILE A 119 -23.20 -11.53 -2.09
CA ILE A 119 -22.47 -12.08 -0.95
C ILE A 119 -22.32 -13.59 -1.13
N ALA A 120 -23.44 -14.30 -1.33
CA ALA A 120 -23.46 -15.76 -1.42
C ALA A 120 -22.76 -16.29 -2.67
N SER A 121 -22.77 -15.53 -3.77
CA SER A 121 -22.16 -15.93 -5.04
C SER A 121 -20.76 -15.36 -5.26
N PHE A 122 -20.20 -14.61 -4.30
CA PHE A 122 -18.86 -14.02 -4.44
C PHE A 122 -17.76 -15.06 -4.74
N PRO A 123 -17.64 -16.20 -4.03
CA PRO A 123 -16.59 -17.18 -4.32
C PRO A 123 -16.68 -17.78 -5.74
N LEU A 124 -17.90 -18.04 -6.22
CA LEU A 124 -18.15 -18.53 -7.57
C LEU A 124 -17.79 -17.47 -8.62
N PHE A 125 -18.16 -16.21 -8.37
CA PHE A 125 -17.83 -15.11 -9.27
C PHE A 125 -16.33 -14.81 -9.31
N HIS A 126 -15.64 -14.91 -8.18
CA HIS A 126 -14.18 -14.86 -8.12
C HIS A 126 -13.56 -15.96 -8.98
N THR A 127 -13.99 -17.22 -8.80
CA THR A 127 -13.52 -18.37 -9.61
C THR A 127 -13.74 -18.13 -11.11
N PHE A 128 -14.93 -17.64 -11.48
CA PHE A 128 -15.23 -17.25 -12.86
C PHE A 128 -14.24 -16.19 -13.38
N SER A 129 -13.91 -15.16 -12.58
CA SER A 129 -12.97 -14.11 -13.00
C SER A 129 -11.55 -14.62 -13.26
N VAL A 130 -11.11 -15.65 -12.51
CA VAL A 130 -9.81 -16.29 -12.67
C VAL A 130 -9.79 -17.20 -13.91
N GLN A 131 -10.86 -17.97 -14.14
CA GLN A 131 -10.95 -18.92 -15.25
C GLN A 131 -11.29 -18.28 -16.60
N HIS A 132 -12.03 -17.17 -16.57
CA HIS A 132 -12.52 -16.48 -17.77
C HIS A 132 -12.16 -14.98 -17.78
N PRO A 133 -10.86 -14.62 -17.67
CA PRO A 133 -10.46 -13.22 -17.63
C PRO A 133 -10.85 -12.45 -18.90
N GLN A 134 -10.88 -13.11 -20.08
CA GLN A 134 -11.33 -12.47 -21.32
C GLN A 134 -12.80 -12.02 -21.30
N LEU A 135 -13.62 -12.58 -20.40
CA LEU A 135 -15.01 -12.16 -20.20
C LEU A 135 -15.15 -11.15 -19.06
N TYR A 136 -14.32 -11.25 -18.02
CA TYR A 136 -14.35 -10.34 -16.88
C TYR A 136 -13.84 -8.93 -17.21
N TRP A 137 -12.67 -8.81 -17.85
CA TRP A 137 -12.03 -7.52 -18.10
C TRP A 137 -12.85 -6.55 -18.96
N PRO A 138 -13.53 -6.98 -20.04
CA PRO A 138 -14.44 -6.10 -20.78
C PRO A 138 -15.56 -5.50 -19.93
N LEU A 139 -16.00 -6.19 -18.87
CA LEU A 139 -17.02 -5.66 -17.96
C LEU A 139 -16.42 -4.55 -17.12
N VAL A 140 -15.28 -4.79 -16.48
CA VAL A 140 -14.63 -3.80 -15.60
C VAL A 140 -14.14 -2.57 -16.37
N LEU A 141 -13.54 -2.74 -17.54
CA LEU A 141 -13.02 -1.64 -18.35
C LEU A 141 -14.10 -0.60 -18.71
N LYS A 142 -15.37 -1.00 -18.81
CA LYS A 142 -16.49 -0.08 -19.04
C LYS A 142 -16.70 0.87 -17.86
N HIS A 143 -16.32 0.48 -16.65
CA HIS A 143 -16.51 1.27 -15.42
C HIS A 143 -15.30 2.14 -15.06
N LEU A 144 -14.21 2.05 -15.82
CA LEU A 144 -13.01 2.86 -15.62
C LEU A 144 -12.93 3.93 -16.72
N SER A 145 -12.36 5.08 -16.39
CA SER A 145 -12.11 6.17 -17.35
C SER A 145 -10.92 5.85 -18.25
N VAL A 146 -10.97 4.75 -19.00
CA VAL A 146 -9.92 4.29 -19.92
C VAL A 146 -10.43 4.42 -21.35
N SER A 147 -9.70 5.18 -22.17
CA SER A 147 -10.02 5.38 -23.58
C SER A 147 -8.84 4.97 -24.46
N PHE A 148 -9.13 4.13 -25.44
CA PHE A 148 -8.15 3.69 -26.44
C PHE A 148 -8.34 4.50 -27.72
N VAL A 149 -7.24 5.04 -28.25
CA VAL A 149 -7.23 5.64 -29.59
C VAL A 149 -7.22 4.55 -30.65
N GLU A 150 -6.48 3.46 -30.40
CA GLU A 150 -6.60 2.22 -31.14
C GLU A 150 -7.02 1.12 -30.15
N PRO A 151 -8.20 0.48 -30.34
CA PRO A 151 -8.66 -0.55 -29.42
C PRO A 151 -7.80 -1.82 -29.52
N PRO A 152 -7.74 -2.63 -28.44
CA PRO A 152 -7.03 -3.90 -28.48
C PRO A 152 -7.67 -4.88 -29.46
N ASN A 153 -6.85 -5.72 -30.11
CA ASN A 153 -7.31 -6.80 -30.98
C ASN A 153 -8.09 -7.88 -30.21
N CYS A 154 -7.69 -8.14 -28.98
CA CYS A 154 -8.36 -9.04 -28.04
C CYS A 154 -7.96 -8.66 -26.60
N ILE A 155 -8.59 -9.26 -25.58
CA ILE A 155 -8.26 -8.96 -24.18
C ILE A 155 -6.92 -9.59 -23.76
N LEU A 156 -6.69 -10.84 -24.15
CA LEU A 156 -5.54 -11.63 -23.77
C LEU A 156 -5.19 -12.57 -24.93
N ASP A 157 -3.93 -12.54 -25.33
CA ASP A 157 -3.32 -13.48 -26.26
C ASP A 157 -2.31 -14.37 -25.53
N THR A 158 -2.56 -15.68 -25.53
CA THR A 158 -1.69 -16.71 -24.93
C THR A 158 -1.04 -17.61 -25.97
N SER A 159 -1.01 -17.20 -27.25
CA SER A 159 -0.44 -18.01 -28.34
C SER A 159 1.08 -18.13 -28.28
N ASP A 160 1.77 -17.20 -27.61
CA ASP A 160 3.21 -17.21 -27.39
C ASP A 160 3.57 -17.95 -26.10
N PRO A 161 4.09 -19.20 -26.16
CA PRO A 161 4.42 -19.98 -24.98
C PRO A 161 5.64 -19.46 -24.22
N SER A 162 6.41 -18.52 -24.78
CA SER A 162 7.56 -17.90 -24.09
C SER A 162 7.14 -16.85 -23.06
N LYS A 163 5.88 -16.38 -23.13
CA LYS A 163 5.31 -15.38 -22.22
C LYS A 163 4.36 -16.04 -21.22
N HIS A 164 4.87 -16.43 -20.05
CA HIS A 164 4.06 -17.03 -18.98
C HIS A 164 2.76 -16.25 -18.67
N GLY A 165 2.82 -14.92 -18.69
CA GLY A 165 1.69 -14.04 -18.39
C GLY A 165 0.76 -13.70 -19.57
N GLY A 166 1.06 -14.20 -20.77
CA GLY A 166 0.40 -13.80 -22.01
C GLY A 166 0.66 -12.35 -22.41
N THR A 167 0.05 -11.92 -23.50
CA THR A 167 0.05 -10.52 -23.96
C THR A 167 -1.34 -9.92 -23.75
N TRP A 168 -1.45 -8.90 -22.91
CA TRP A 168 -2.72 -8.26 -22.57
C TRP A 168 -2.98 -7.03 -23.44
N LEU A 169 -4.22 -6.90 -23.91
CA LEU A 169 -4.67 -5.79 -24.76
C LEU A 169 -3.76 -5.54 -26.00
N PRO A 170 -3.32 -6.59 -26.73
CA PRO A 170 -2.40 -6.42 -27.86
C PRO A 170 -2.95 -5.47 -28.92
N GLY A 171 -2.07 -4.62 -29.45
CA GLY A 171 -2.42 -3.61 -30.46
C GLY A 171 -3.06 -2.34 -29.88
N ALA A 172 -3.41 -2.30 -28.59
CA ALA A 172 -4.00 -1.11 -28.01
C ALA A 172 -3.01 0.06 -27.95
N VAL A 173 -3.51 1.26 -28.27
CA VAL A 173 -2.79 2.53 -28.18
C VAL A 173 -3.59 3.51 -27.33
N LEU A 174 -2.95 4.09 -26.32
CA LEU A 174 -3.55 5.05 -25.41
C LEU A 174 -2.50 5.98 -24.77
N ASN A 175 -2.97 6.93 -23.97
CA ASN A 175 -2.17 7.61 -22.97
C ASN A 175 -2.94 7.61 -21.64
N ILE A 176 -2.42 6.90 -20.65
CA ILE A 176 -3.12 6.71 -19.38
C ILE A 176 -3.19 7.98 -18.54
N ALA A 177 -2.27 8.94 -18.73
CA ALA A 177 -2.39 10.25 -18.11
C ALA A 177 -3.50 11.06 -18.76
N ASP A 178 -3.68 10.99 -20.09
CA ASP A 178 -4.83 11.62 -20.74
C ASP A 178 -6.16 11.05 -20.22
N CYS A 179 -6.24 9.72 -20.08
CA CYS A 179 -7.39 9.02 -19.46
C CYS A 179 -7.74 9.57 -18.05
N CYS A 180 -6.74 9.98 -17.26
CA CYS A 180 -6.94 10.60 -15.95
C CYS A 180 -7.52 12.02 -16.03
N LEU A 181 -7.22 12.76 -17.10
CA LEU A 181 -7.47 14.20 -17.23
C LEU A 181 -8.76 14.55 -17.97
N GLN A 182 -9.32 13.61 -18.72
CA GLN A 182 -10.55 13.86 -19.47
C GLN A 182 -11.81 13.71 -18.60
N PRO A 183 -12.87 14.50 -18.88
CA PRO A 183 -14.19 14.24 -18.34
C PRO A 183 -14.70 12.89 -18.88
N SER A 184 -15.55 12.23 -18.11
CA SER A 184 -16.15 10.95 -18.48
C SER A 184 -17.60 10.89 -18.00
N SER A 185 -18.46 10.20 -18.77
CA SER A 185 -19.82 9.87 -18.33
C SER A 185 -19.84 8.68 -17.39
N HIS A 186 -18.83 7.80 -17.47
CA HIS A 186 -18.73 6.60 -16.65
C HIS A 186 -17.25 6.24 -16.42
N PRO A 187 -16.71 6.45 -15.22
CA PRO A 187 -17.34 7.11 -14.07
C PRO A 187 -17.73 8.56 -14.38
N TYR A 188 -18.83 9.06 -13.79
CA TYR A 188 -19.26 10.44 -14.01
C TYR A 188 -18.27 11.43 -13.40
N LYS A 189 -17.62 12.22 -14.25
CA LYS A 189 -16.64 13.25 -13.89
C LYS A 189 -16.68 14.36 -14.95
N THR A 190 -16.87 15.61 -14.52
CA THR A 190 -16.90 16.80 -15.39
C THR A 190 -15.66 17.66 -15.19
N ASP A 191 -15.50 18.68 -16.04
CA ASP A 191 -14.42 19.67 -15.89
C ASP A 191 -14.42 20.41 -14.55
N ASP A 192 -15.59 20.54 -13.93
CA ASP A 192 -15.80 21.20 -12.63
C ASP A 192 -15.68 20.24 -11.44
N SER A 193 -15.57 18.94 -11.68
CA SER A 193 -15.30 17.97 -10.62
C SER A 193 -13.97 18.30 -9.94
N VAL A 194 -13.95 18.25 -8.61
CA VAL A 194 -12.72 18.45 -7.84
C VAL A 194 -11.82 17.24 -8.08
N ALA A 195 -10.58 17.48 -8.51
CA ALA A 195 -9.61 16.42 -8.79
C ALA A 195 -8.66 16.23 -7.61
N ILE A 196 -8.17 17.33 -7.03
CA ILE A 196 -7.22 17.31 -5.91
C ILE A 196 -7.70 18.28 -4.84
N VAL A 197 -7.63 17.86 -3.57
CA VAL A 197 -7.72 18.73 -2.40
C VAL A 197 -6.46 18.59 -1.54
N TRP A 198 -5.99 19.69 -0.95
CA TRP A 198 -4.83 19.63 -0.08
C TRP A 198 -4.79 20.71 1.00
N ARG A 199 -3.94 20.47 1.99
CA ARG A 199 -3.53 21.46 3.00
C ARG A 199 -2.05 21.29 3.31
N ASP A 200 -1.38 22.41 3.53
CA ASP A 200 0.02 22.46 3.95
C ASP A 200 0.14 22.36 5.49
N GLU A 201 1.23 21.74 5.96
CA GLU A 201 1.52 21.65 7.40
C GLU A 201 1.57 23.04 8.06
N GLY A 202 0.90 23.19 9.20
CA GLY A 202 0.84 24.46 9.95
C GLY A 202 -0.25 25.42 9.49
N PHE A 203 -1.09 25.05 8.51
CA PHE A 203 -2.22 25.85 8.02
C PHE A 203 -3.58 25.24 8.41
N ASP A 204 -3.64 24.66 9.61
CA ASP A 204 -4.77 23.92 10.16
C ASP A 204 -6.10 24.67 10.18
N ASP A 205 -6.06 25.99 10.32
CA ASP A 205 -7.24 26.87 10.35
C ASP A 205 -7.56 27.49 8.98
N SER A 206 -6.77 27.17 7.95
CA SER A 206 -7.00 27.63 6.58
C SER A 206 -8.01 26.75 5.84
N GLU A 207 -8.69 27.35 4.87
CA GLU A 207 -9.55 26.61 3.96
C GLU A 207 -8.77 25.52 3.20
N ILE A 208 -9.48 24.44 2.85
CA ILE A 208 -8.92 23.37 2.03
C ILE A 208 -8.70 23.91 0.61
N ASN A 209 -7.46 23.79 0.14
CA ASN A 209 -7.13 24.12 -1.24
C ASN A 209 -7.72 23.07 -2.18
N ARG A 210 -8.08 23.49 -3.40
CA ARG A 210 -8.72 22.61 -4.39
C ARG A 210 -8.25 22.92 -5.81
N ILE A 211 -8.13 21.88 -6.62
CA ILE A 211 -7.91 21.94 -8.07
C ILE A 211 -9.04 21.15 -8.74
N THR A 212 -9.77 21.78 -9.66
CA THR A 212 -10.74 21.08 -10.51
C THR A 212 -10.06 20.27 -11.59
N LEU A 213 -10.77 19.33 -12.22
CA LEU A 213 -10.24 18.54 -13.34
C LEU A 213 -9.72 19.44 -14.48
N LYS A 214 -10.46 20.50 -14.82
CA LYS A 214 -10.04 21.46 -15.85
C LYS A 214 -8.74 22.16 -15.48
N GLN A 215 -8.59 22.59 -14.24
CA GLN A 215 -7.37 23.23 -13.73
C GLN A 215 -6.19 22.26 -13.72
N LEU A 216 -6.40 21.02 -13.26
CA LEU A 216 -5.40 19.96 -13.29
C LEU A 216 -4.92 19.71 -14.71
N ARG A 217 -5.84 19.51 -15.65
CA ARG A 217 -5.55 19.29 -17.06
C ARG A 217 -4.72 20.43 -17.66
N HIS A 218 -5.10 21.68 -17.40
CA HIS A 218 -4.35 22.84 -17.87
C HIS A 218 -2.90 22.86 -17.33
N GLN A 219 -2.73 22.63 -16.03
CA GLN A 219 -1.39 22.63 -15.40
C GLN A 219 -0.54 21.47 -15.92
N VAL A 220 -1.11 20.27 -16.07
CA VAL A 220 -0.41 19.11 -16.63
C VAL A 220 0.02 19.37 -18.07
N MET A 221 -0.85 19.96 -18.91
CA MET A 221 -0.51 20.31 -20.28
C MET A 221 0.61 21.35 -20.36
N LEU A 222 0.62 22.35 -19.47
CA LEU A 222 1.70 23.34 -19.40
C LEU A 222 3.04 22.68 -19.04
N VAL A 223 3.04 21.80 -18.04
CA VAL A 223 4.26 21.07 -17.63
C VAL A 223 4.71 20.12 -18.74
N ALA A 224 3.79 19.44 -19.44
CA ALA A 224 4.13 18.56 -20.56
C ALA A 224 4.78 19.32 -21.73
N LYS A 225 4.32 20.54 -22.04
CA LYS A 225 5.00 21.43 -23.02
C LYS A 225 6.43 21.76 -22.62
N ALA A 226 6.66 22.06 -21.34
CA ALA A 226 8.01 22.31 -20.81
C ALA A 226 8.89 21.05 -20.84
N ILE A 227 8.30 19.87 -20.61
CA ILE A 227 8.99 18.58 -20.77
C ILE A 227 9.42 18.38 -22.22
N ASP A 228 8.54 18.58 -23.21
CA ASP A 228 8.87 18.44 -24.64
C ASP A 228 9.95 19.45 -25.11
N ALA A 229 10.04 20.62 -24.46
CA ALA A 229 11.09 21.60 -24.73
C ALA A 229 12.46 21.22 -24.13
N THR A 230 12.48 20.33 -23.13
CA THR A 230 13.68 20.02 -22.32
C THR A 230 14.19 18.59 -22.52
N PHE A 231 13.28 17.65 -22.81
CA PHE A 231 13.52 16.21 -22.86
C PHE A 231 12.92 15.63 -24.14
N SER A 232 13.26 14.38 -24.44
CA SER A 232 12.76 13.64 -25.60
C SER A 232 11.78 12.55 -25.17
N LYS A 233 10.81 12.24 -26.03
CA LYS A 233 9.89 11.11 -25.84
C LYS A 233 10.67 9.82 -25.56
N GLY A 234 10.22 9.05 -24.58
CA GLY A 234 10.89 7.83 -24.10
C GLY A 234 12.00 8.07 -23.08
N ASP A 235 12.37 9.32 -22.78
CA ASP A 235 13.31 9.62 -21.71
C ASP A 235 12.75 9.19 -20.35
N ALA A 236 13.62 8.68 -19.48
CA ALA A 236 13.32 8.43 -18.08
C ALA A 236 13.58 9.71 -17.26
N ILE A 237 12.58 10.20 -16.53
CA ILE A 237 12.66 11.44 -15.76
C ILE A 237 12.28 11.14 -14.31
N ALA A 238 13.19 11.41 -13.38
CA ALA A 238 13.00 11.10 -11.97
C ALA A 238 12.18 12.15 -11.24
N ILE A 239 11.47 11.71 -10.20
CA ILE A 239 10.83 12.58 -9.21
C ILE A 239 11.35 12.17 -7.84
N ASP A 240 11.99 13.11 -7.16
CA ASP A 240 12.49 12.98 -5.79
C ASP A 240 12.10 14.23 -5.00
N MET A 241 10.85 14.23 -4.50
CA MET A 241 10.24 15.31 -3.71
C MET A 241 9.01 14.83 -2.96
N GLN A 242 8.50 15.65 -2.03
CA GLN A 242 7.24 15.35 -1.33
C GLN A 242 6.08 15.23 -2.33
N MET A 243 5.13 14.34 -2.05
CA MET A 243 3.95 14.10 -2.90
C MET A 243 2.93 15.24 -2.75
N THR A 244 3.26 16.39 -3.32
CA THR A 244 2.40 17.57 -3.38
C THR A 244 1.50 17.55 -4.62
N ALA A 245 0.53 18.48 -4.70
CA ALA A 245 -0.25 18.69 -5.92
C ALA A 245 0.65 18.90 -7.16
N ASN A 246 1.77 19.64 -7.02
CA ASN A 246 2.76 19.81 -8.08
C ASN A 246 3.45 18.51 -8.47
N ALA A 247 3.78 17.64 -7.50
CA ALA A 247 4.36 16.33 -7.79
C ALA A 247 3.39 15.44 -8.60
N VAL A 248 2.08 15.51 -8.31
CA VAL A 248 1.04 14.84 -9.09
C VAL A 248 0.96 15.38 -10.52
N ILE A 249 1.00 16.71 -10.67
CA ILE A 249 1.00 17.37 -11.98
C ILE A 249 2.22 16.94 -12.80
N ILE A 250 3.42 16.96 -12.20
CA ILE A 250 4.67 16.55 -12.84
C ILE A 250 4.60 15.08 -13.26
N TYR A 251 4.14 14.19 -12.36
CA TYR A 251 3.99 12.77 -12.65
C TYR A 251 3.11 12.53 -13.87
N LEU A 252 1.91 13.13 -13.92
CA LEU A 252 1.01 12.98 -15.05
C LEU A 252 1.58 13.63 -16.32
N ALA A 253 2.29 14.75 -16.22
CA ALA A 253 2.88 15.45 -17.36
C ALA A 253 3.99 14.64 -18.04
N ILE A 254 4.86 13.97 -17.26
CA ILE A 254 5.90 13.08 -17.79
C ILE A 254 5.25 11.97 -18.62
N VAL A 255 4.22 11.32 -18.10
CA VAL A 255 3.49 10.26 -18.80
C VAL A 255 2.72 10.82 -20.02
N LEU A 256 2.11 12.01 -19.89
CA LEU A 256 1.39 12.65 -21.00
C LEU A 256 2.31 12.98 -22.18
N ALA A 257 3.55 13.37 -21.89
CA ALA A 257 4.60 13.62 -22.88
C ALA A 257 5.18 12.33 -23.49
N GLY A 258 4.80 11.15 -22.99
CA GLY A 258 5.33 9.86 -23.46
C GLY A 258 6.74 9.57 -22.96
N CYS A 259 7.11 10.15 -21.83
CA CYS A 259 8.31 9.84 -21.05
C CYS A 259 7.97 8.86 -19.91
N ALA A 260 8.99 8.23 -19.32
CA ALA A 260 8.82 7.33 -18.19
C ALA A 260 9.18 8.04 -16.88
N VAL A 261 8.28 7.98 -15.88
CA VAL A 261 8.60 8.47 -14.53
C VAL A 261 9.60 7.51 -13.87
N VAL A 262 10.58 8.05 -13.14
CA VAL A 262 11.41 7.27 -12.20
C VAL A 262 11.04 7.70 -10.79
N SER A 263 10.24 6.87 -10.13
CA SER A 263 9.73 7.13 -8.78
C SER A 263 10.80 6.89 -7.73
N ILE A 264 11.25 7.95 -7.04
CA ILE A 264 12.26 7.90 -5.97
C ILE A 264 11.63 8.43 -4.67
N ALA A 265 11.88 7.74 -3.56
CA ALA A 265 11.39 8.21 -2.25
C ALA A 265 12.26 9.37 -1.75
N ASP A 266 11.60 10.46 -1.36
CA ASP A 266 12.14 11.73 -0.83
C ASP A 266 12.97 11.59 0.47
N SER A 267 12.85 10.44 1.11
CA SER A 267 13.63 10.06 2.30
C SER A 267 14.99 9.45 1.99
N PHE A 268 15.28 9.04 0.75
CA PHE A 268 16.51 8.31 0.45
C PHE A 268 17.79 9.13 0.62
N ALA A 269 18.87 8.43 0.96
CA ALA A 269 20.21 8.99 0.98
C ALA A 269 20.74 9.23 -0.45
N PRO A 270 21.71 10.14 -0.65
CA PRO A 270 22.29 10.44 -1.98
C PRO A 270 22.73 9.21 -2.77
N LYS A 271 23.34 8.22 -2.11
CA LYS A 271 23.79 6.98 -2.76
C LYS A 271 22.64 6.15 -3.33
N GLU A 272 21.51 6.12 -2.63
CA GLU A 272 20.30 5.41 -3.06
C GLU A 272 19.61 6.13 -4.22
N ILE A 273 19.61 7.47 -4.19
CA ILE A 273 19.16 8.30 -5.32
C ILE A 273 20.05 8.04 -6.54
N ALA A 274 21.37 8.09 -6.39
CA ALA A 274 22.34 7.90 -7.46
C ALA A 274 22.20 6.52 -8.14
N THR A 275 21.97 5.48 -7.33
CA THR A 275 21.75 4.11 -7.84
C THR A 275 20.52 4.05 -8.72
N ARG A 276 19.40 4.65 -8.30
CA ARG A 276 18.14 4.67 -9.06
C ARG A 276 18.26 5.48 -10.35
N LEU A 277 18.90 6.64 -10.30
CA LEU A 277 19.17 7.46 -11.49
C LEU A 277 20.05 6.71 -12.51
N ARG A 278 21.10 6.03 -12.04
CA ARG A 278 21.99 5.24 -12.90
C ARG A 278 21.26 4.06 -13.54
N VAL A 279 20.55 3.27 -12.74
CA VAL A 279 19.88 2.04 -13.22
C VAL A 279 18.76 2.38 -14.21
N SER A 280 18.00 3.43 -13.96
CA SER A 280 16.95 3.91 -14.87
C SER A 280 17.47 4.71 -16.06
N LYS A 281 18.76 5.08 -16.07
CA LYS A 281 19.37 5.98 -17.05
C LYS A 281 18.64 7.33 -17.15
N ALA A 282 18.21 7.86 -16.00
CA ALA A 282 17.42 9.09 -15.93
C ALA A 282 18.13 10.28 -16.59
N LYS A 283 17.39 11.04 -17.40
CA LYS A 283 17.87 12.24 -18.12
C LYS A 283 17.69 13.53 -17.35
N GLY A 284 16.78 13.53 -16.39
CA GLY A 284 16.58 14.63 -15.45
C GLY A 284 15.89 14.17 -14.18
N ILE A 285 15.80 15.08 -13.22
CA ILE A 285 15.12 14.84 -11.94
C ILE A 285 14.39 16.12 -11.49
N PHE A 286 13.12 15.99 -11.12
CA PHE A 286 12.37 17.01 -10.40
C PHE A 286 12.58 16.84 -8.90
N THR A 287 12.90 17.94 -8.22
CA THR A 287 13.12 17.96 -6.78
C THR A 287 12.70 19.29 -6.16
N GLN A 288 12.86 19.43 -4.84
CA GLN A 288 12.61 20.66 -4.08
C GLN A 288 13.89 21.20 -3.43
N ASP A 289 13.88 22.48 -3.08
CA ASP A 289 14.95 23.09 -2.27
C ASP A 289 15.15 22.37 -0.93
N PHE A 290 14.06 22.12 -0.21
CA PHE A 290 14.04 21.34 1.03
C PHE A 290 12.79 20.45 1.15
N ILE A 291 12.70 19.69 2.24
CA ILE A 291 11.48 19.01 2.69
C ILE A 291 11.02 19.71 3.97
N GLY A 292 9.79 20.18 4.00
CA GLY A 292 9.12 20.65 5.22
C GLY A 292 8.37 19.50 5.88
N ARG A 293 8.79 19.08 7.08
CA ARG A 293 8.11 17.98 7.79
C ARG A 293 8.27 18.09 9.30
N GLY A 294 7.16 18.08 10.03
CA GLY A 294 7.13 18.21 11.48
C GLY A 294 7.76 19.52 11.95
N GLY A 295 7.54 20.61 11.22
CA GLY A 295 8.14 21.93 11.50
C GLY A 295 9.66 22.02 11.27
N LYS A 296 10.29 20.99 10.69
CA LYS A 296 11.72 20.97 10.37
C LYS A 296 11.95 21.05 8.87
N LYS A 297 13.07 21.68 8.48
CA LYS A 297 13.55 21.74 7.10
C LYS A 297 14.69 20.75 6.89
N PHE A 298 14.57 19.87 5.91
CA PHE A 298 15.63 18.95 5.51
C PHE A 298 16.11 19.29 4.10
N PRO A 299 17.40 19.61 3.88
CA PRO A 299 17.87 20.06 2.59
C PRO A 299 17.77 18.91 1.59
N LEU A 300 17.02 19.09 0.49
CA LEU A 300 16.77 18.04 -0.48
C LEU A 300 17.59 18.24 -1.74
N TYR A 301 17.57 19.45 -2.30
CA TYR A 301 18.38 19.78 -3.46
C TYR A 301 19.86 19.45 -3.26
N SER A 302 20.44 19.75 -2.08
CA SER A 302 21.83 19.42 -1.78
C SER A 302 22.10 17.90 -1.82
N ARG A 303 21.18 17.09 -1.27
CA ARG A 303 21.26 15.63 -1.33
C ARG A 303 21.16 15.12 -2.77
N VAL A 304 20.30 15.74 -3.59
CA VAL A 304 20.12 15.37 -4.98
C VAL A 304 21.36 15.69 -5.81
N ILE A 305 22.01 16.85 -5.64
CA ILE A 305 23.20 17.20 -6.45
C ILE A 305 24.45 16.37 -6.09
N GLU A 306 24.51 15.78 -4.89
CA GLU A 306 25.53 14.76 -4.56
C GLU A 306 25.35 13.47 -5.38
N ALA A 307 24.12 13.18 -5.82
CA ALA A 307 23.73 11.98 -6.54
C ALA A 307 23.63 12.17 -8.06
N ALA A 308 23.01 13.28 -8.47
CA ALA A 308 22.54 13.52 -9.83
C ALA A 308 23.60 14.22 -10.68
N LYS A 309 24.08 13.51 -11.71
CA LYS A 309 24.89 14.09 -12.79
C LYS A 309 24.03 14.67 -13.92
N CYS A 310 22.75 14.34 -13.95
CA CYS A 310 21.77 14.85 -14.91
C CYS A 310 21.25 16.24 -14.52
N LYS A 311 20.42 16.82 -15.40
CA LYS A 311 19.73 18.09 -15.20
C LYS A 311 18.72 17.99 -14.06
N VAL A 312 18.76 18.92 -13.12
CA VAL A 312 17.80 19.01 -12.01
C VAL A 312 16.83 20.16 -12.25
N ILE A 313 15.54 19.92 -12.02
CA ILE A 313 14.50 20.95 -11.98
C ILE A 313 14.08 21.13 -10.52
N VAL A 314 14.26 22.34 -9.98
CA VAL A 314 14.09 22.63 -8.55
C VAL A 314 12.83 23.47 -8.32
N LEU A 315 11.91 22.93 -7.51
CA LEU A 315 10.71 23.61 -7.07
C LEU A 315 10.93 24.27 -5.70
N PRO A 316 10.44 25.50 -5.48
CA PRO A 316 10.39 26.08 -4.14
C PRO A 316 9.33 25.35 -3.29
N VAL A 317 9.66 25.04 -2.03
CA VAL A 317 8.64 24.59 -1.05
C VAL A 317 7.77 25.75 -0.57
N THR A 318 8.35 26.94 -0.46
CA THR A 318 7.67 28.16 0.04
C THR A 318 7.92 29.33 -0.90
N GLY A 319 6.86 30.08 -1.23
CA GLY A 319 6.95 31.22 -2.15
C GLY A 319 7.18 30.80 -3.60
N ASP A 320 7.57 31.77 -4.44
CA ASP A 320 7.70 31.57 -5.89
C ASP A 320 9.14 31.30 -6.36
N ASP A 321 10.13 31.59 -5.52
CA ASP A 321 11.54 31.52 -5.85
C ASP A 321 12.28 30.47 -5.01
N VAL A 322 13.20 29.77 -5.66
CA VAL A 322 14.01 28.71 -5.05
C VAL A 322 14.98 29.32 -4.03
N GLY A 323 14.94 28.85 -2.79
CA GLY A 323 15.76 29.39 -1.68
C GLY A 323 17.23 28.94 -1.67
N VAL A 324 17.73 28.36 -2.76
CA VAL A 324 19.09 27.79 -2.87
C VAL A 324 19.76 28.18 -4.19
N GLN A 325 21.09 28.25 -4.17
CA GLN A 325 21.89 28.44 -5.38
C GLN A 325 21.87 27.16 -6.21
N ILE A 326 21.37 27.23 -7.44
CA ILE A 326 21.29 26.07 -8.36
C ILE A 326 22.49 26.02 -9.31
N ARG A 327 22.88 24.82 -9.78
CA ARG A 327 23.99 24.67 -10.74
C ARG A 327 23.60 25.29 -12.08
N GLU A 328 24.58 25.73 -12.87
CA GLU A 328 24.34 26.37 -14.18
C GLU A 328 23.50 25.51 -15.15
N GLN A 329 23.66 24.18 -15.10
CA GLN A 329 22.93 23.23 -15.94
C GLN A 329 21.49 22.94 -15.47
N ASP A 330 21.16 23.30 -14.22
CA ASP A 330 19.88 23.05 -13.57
C ASP A 330 18.89 24.20 -13.82
N LEU A 331 17.60 23.95 -13.62
CA LEU A 331 16.55 24.94 -13.84
C LEU A 331 15.74 25.15 -12.56
N SER A 332 15.42 26.40 -12.24
CA SER A 332 14.33 26.69 -11.31
C SER A 332 13.00 26.29 -11.96
N TRP A 333 11.98 26.00 -11.15
CA TRP A 333 10.64 25.68 -11.64
C TRP A 333 10.09 26.72 -12.62
N LYS A 334 10.24 28.01 -12.27
CA LYS A 334 9.85 29.13 -13.14
C LYS A 334 10.62 29.15 -14.46
N GLY A 335 11.93 28.91 -14.42
CA GLY A 335 12.77 28.80 -15.62
C GLY A 335 12.36 27.63 -16.50
N PHE A 336 12.07 26.48 -15.89
CA PHE A 336 11.57 25.29 -16.57
C PHE A 336 10.23 25.54 -17.25
N LEU A 337 9.22 26.07 -16.55
CA LEU A 337 7.92 26.39 -17.14
C LEU A 337 8.01 27.41 -18.28
N SER A 338 8.95 28.37 -18.18
CA SER A 338 9.17 29.37 -19.23
C SER A 338 9.67 28.76 -20.56
N SER A 339 10.28 27.57 -20.52
CA SER A 339 10.71 26.84 -21.73
C SER A 339 9.55 26.41 -22.62
N ALA A 340 8.35 26.20 -22.05
CA ALA A 340 7.14 25.85 -22.79
C ALA A 340 6.76 26.89 -23.87
N ASN A 341 7.15 28.15 -23.66
CA ASN A 341 6.86 29.25 -24.58
C ASN A 341 7.80 29.30 -25.79
N GLN A 342 8.88 28.52 -25.80
CA GLN A 342 9.90 28.56 -26.85
C GLN A 342 9.60 27.62 -28.02
N THR A 343 8.82 26.56 -27.80
CA THR A 343 8.62 25.46 -28.76
C THR A 343 7.24 25.43 -29.41
N HIS A 344 6.25 26.12 -28.86
CA HIS A 344 4.86 26.11 -29.37
C HIS A 344 4.44 27.48 -29.89
N LYS A 345 3.58 27.50 -30.93
CA LYS A 345 2.99 28.74 -31.44
C LYS A 345 2.29 29.49 -30.29
N PRO A 346 2.56 30.81 -30.11
CA PRO A 346 1.83 31.62 -29.15
C PRO A 346 0.32 31.49 -29.37
N GLY A 347 -0.43 31.12 -28.33
CA GLY A 347 -1.89 31.04 -28.35
C GLY A 347 -2.51 29.64 -28.56
N SER A 348 -1.73 28.57 -28.72
CA SER A 348 -2.29 27.20 -28.68
C SER A 348 -2.37 26.68 -27.24
N ASP A 349 -3.51 26.84 -26.59
CA ASP A 349 -3.78 26.23 -25.27
C ASP A 349 -3.80 24.70 -25.31
N HIS A 350 -3.93 24.11 -26.50
CA HIS A 350 -3.96 22.67 -26.69
C HIS A 350 -2.55 22.06 -26.70
N TYR A 351 -2.35 21.05 -25.84
CA TYR A 351 -1.25 20.09 -25.91
C TYR A 351 -1.79 18.77 -26.48
N SER A 352 -1.07 18.15 -27.41
CA SER A 352 -1.44 16.84 -27.97
C SER A 352 -0.73 15.73 -27.19
N PRO A 353 -1.46 14.87 -26.44
CA PRO A 353 -0.85 13.77 -25.71
C PRO A 353 -0.02 12.85 -26.62
N SER A 354 1.05 12.29 -26.08
CA SER A 354 1.82 11.26 -26.77
C SER A 354 1.14 9.90 -26.59
N TYR A 355 0.31 9.51 -27.57
CA TYR A 355 -0.31 8.19 -27.59
C TYR A 355 0.71 7.12 -27.97
N GLN A 356 0.77 6.06 -27.17
CA GLN A 356 1.76 4.99 -27.29
C GLN A 356 1.10 3.63 -27.11
N SER A 357 1.80 2.57 -27.52
CA SER A 357 1.37 1.20 -27.26
C SER A 357 1.14 0.96 -25.77
N VAL A 358 0.19 0.07 -25.44
CA VAL A 358 -0.09 -0.34 -24.06
C VAL A 358 1.15 -0.90 -23.33
N ASP A 359 2.14 -1.41 -24.08
CA ASP A 359 3.41 -1.95 -23.57
C ASP A 359 4.49 -0.90 -23.26
N SER A 360 4.25 0.36 -23.63
CA SER A 360 5.17 1.48 -23.37
C SER A 360 5.27 1.78 -21.87
N VAL A 361 6.50 2.04 -21.42
CA VAL A 361 6.81 2.24 -19.99
C VAL A 361 6.34 3.62 -19.54
N THR A 362 5.55 3.66 -18.48
CA THR A 362 5.01 4.90 -17.88
C THR A 362 5.70 5.25 -16.57
N ASN A 363 6.17 4.24 -15.82
CA ASN A 363 6.86 4.44 -14.55
C ASN A 363 7.92 3.34 -14.33
N ILE A 364 8.97 3.66 -13.59
CA ILE A 364 10.00 2.73 -13.11
C ILE A 364 10.05 2.86 -11.60
N LEU A 365 9.61 1.81 -10.92
CA LEU A 365 9.67 1.68 -9.48
C LEU A 365 10.76 0.69 -9.07
N PHE A 366 11.26 0.84 -7.85
CA PHE A 366 12.31 0.00 -7.33
C PHE A 366 11.81 -0.83 -6.17
N SER A 367 12.23 -2.10 -6.11
CA SER A 367 12.03 -2.97 -4.95
C SER A 367 13.36 -3.53 -4.47
N SER A 368 13.41 -3.99 -3.23
CA SER A 368 14.63 -4.57 -2.65
C SER A 368 15.13 -5.76 -3.47
N GLY A 369 16.43 -5.79 -3.72
CA GLY A 369 17.12 -6.89 -4.40
C GLY A 369 17.70 -7.89 -3.40
N THR A 370 17.72 -9.17 -3.76
CA THR A 370 18.37 -10.22 -2.95
C THR A 370 19.86 -10.38 -3.27
N THR A 371 20.41 -9.69 -4.27
CA THR A 371 21.78 -9.94 -4.76
C THR A 371 22.59 -8.69 -5.18
N GLY A 372 22.19 -7.46 -4.82
CA GLY A 372 22.95 -6.26 -5.21
C GLY A 372 22.11 -4.98 -5.29
N ASP A 373 22.04 -4.39 -6.49
CA ASP A 373 21.19 -3.21 -6.77
C ASP A 373 19.70 -3.55 -6.58
N PRO A 374 18.85 -2.56 -6.20
CA PRO A 374 17.41 -2.76 -6.14
C PRO A 374 16.84 -3.12 -7.52
N LYS A 375 15.85 -4.02 -7.56
CA LYS A 375 15.20 -4.46 -8.79
C LYS A 375 14.45 -3.28 -9.41
N ALA A 376 14.80 -2.90 -10.64
CA ALA A 376 14.12 -1.87 -11.41
C ALA A 376 12.96 -2.48 -12.20
N ILE A 377 11.73 -2.17 -11.75
CA ILE A 377 10.48 -2.72 -12.25
C ILE A 377 9.80 -1.68 -13.13
N PRO A 378 9.78 -1.87 -14.46
CA PRO A 378 9.02 -1.01 -15.34
C PRO A 378 7.53 -1.34 -15.26
N TRP A 379 6.72 -0.30 -15.16
CA TRP A 379 5.28 -0.33 -15.35
C TRP A 379 4.94 0.13 -16.75
N THR A 380 4.04 -0.57 -17.41
CA THR A 380 3.48 -0.16 -18.69
C THR A 380 2.16 0.59 -18.48
N GLN A 381 1.41 0.85 -19.55
CA GLN A 381 0.08 1.46 -19.45
C GLN A 381 -0.95 0.51 -18.81
N LEU A 382 -0.64 -0.79 -18.71
CA LEU A 382 -1.49 -1.81 -18.08
C LEU A 382 -1.54 -1.70 -16.55
N ALA A 383 -0.42 -1.36 -15.91
CA ALA A 383 -0.31 -1.31 -14.45
C ALA A 383 -1.32 -0.35 -13.81
N PRO A 384 -1.50 0.89 -14.31
CA PRO A 384 -2.58 1.78 -13.87
C PRO A 384 -4.00 1.23 -14.02
N ILE A 385 -4.28 0.52 -15.13
CA ILE A 385 -5.60 -0.08 -15.40
C ILE A 385 -5.89 -1.16 -14.35
N ARG A 386 -4.90 -2.03 -14.10
CA ARG A 386 -5.00 -3.06 -13.07
C ARG A 386 -5.22 -2.45 -11.68
N SER A 387 -4.39 -1.48 -11.30
CA SER A 387 -4.52 -0.80 -10.01
C SER A 387 -5.91 -0.16 -9.84
N ALA A 388 -6.40 0.58 -10.82
CA ALA A 388 -7.72 1.19 -10.75
C ALA A 388 -8.85 0.16 -10.65
N ALA A 389 -8.74 -0.98 -11.34
CA ALA A 389 -9.70 -2.08 -11.21
C ALA A 389 -9.74 -2.67 -9.79
N ASP A 390 -8.58 -2.84 -9.14
CA ASP A 390 -8.51 -3.32 -7.76
C ASP A 390 -9.16 -2.32 -6.79
N GLY A 391 -8.84 -1.03 -6.91
CA GLY A 391 -9.46 0.01 -6.08
C GLY A 391 -10.98 0.08 -6.31
N TRP A 392 -11.41 -0.02 -7.57
CA TRP A 392 -12.83 -0.04 -7.92
C TRP A 392 -13.56 -1.25 -7.31
N ALA A 393 -12.96 -2.45 -7.33
CA ALA A 393 -13.58 -3.68 -6.87
C ALA A 393 -13.46 -3.94 -5.36
N ALA A 394 -12.23 -3.89 -4.81
CA ALA A 394 -11.92 -4.31 -3.45
C ALA A 394 -12.09 -3.19 -2.41
N ILE A 395 -11.85 -1.93 -2.81
CA ILE A 395 -12.01 -0.76 -1.92
C ILE A 395 -13.38 -0.09 -2.13
N ASP A 396 -14.08 -0.42 -3.22
CA ASP A 396 -15.34 0.20 -3.62
C ASP A 396 -15.21 1.73 -3.81
N ILE A 397 -14.19 2.15 -4.56
CA ILE A 397 -14.00 3.57 -4.90
C ILE A 397 -15.07 3.99 -5.91
N GLN A 398 -15.89 4.97 -5.54
CA GLN A 398 -17.00 5.47 -6.33
C GLN A 398 -16.80 6.96 -6.67
N PRO A 399 -17.46 7.47 -7.73
CA PRO A 399 -17.50 8.88 -8.01
C PRO A 399 -17.97 9.69 -6.79
N GLY A 400 -17.25 10.78 -6.48
CA GLY A 400 -17.53 11.63 -5.32
C GLY A 400 -16.83 11.21 -4.02
N ASP A 401 -16.15 10.06 -3.98
CA ASP A 401 -15.28 9.73 -2.85
C ASP A 401 -14.09 10.69 -2.75
N VAL A 402 -13.61 10.91 -1.53
CA VAL A 402 -12.38 11.65 -1.23
C VAL A 402 -11.39 10.68 -0.61
N TYR A 403 -10.33 10.37 -1.34
CA TYR A 403 -9.36 9.34 -0.98
C TYR A 403 -8.04 9.98 -0.54
N CYS A 404 -7.69 9.78 0.74
CA CYS A 404 -6.39 10.17 1.30
C CYS A 404 -5.54 8.92 1.60
N TRP A 405 -4.28 8.93 1.17
CA TRP A 405 -3.26 8.00 1.65
C TRP A 405 -1.98 8.77 1.95
N PRO A 406 -1.50 8.83 3.20
CA PRO A 406 -0.24 9.50 3.54
C PRO A 406 0.95 8.65 3.05
N THR A 407 1.40 8.91 1.83
CA THR A 407 2.50 8.19 1.16
C THR A 407 3.38 9.15 0.34
N ASN A 408 4.36 8.63 -0.39
CA ASN A 408 5.10 9.35 -1.42
C ASN A 408 5.09 8.59 -2.76
N LEU A 409 5.53 9.25 -3.83
CA LEU A 409 5.57 8.68 -5.19
C LEU A 409 6.61 7.56 -5.37
N GLY A 410 7.56 7.43 -4.45
CA GLY A 410 8.62 6.41 -4.47
C GLY A 410 8.14 5.00 -4.09
N TRP A 411 7.00 4.89 -3.43
CA TRP A 411 6.36 3.62 -3.08
C TRP A 411 5.22 3.31 -4.04
N VAL A 412 4.94 2.02 -4.27
CA VAL A 412 3.86 1.56 -5.16
C VAL A 412 2.53 2.26 -4.89
N ILE A 413 2.20 2.51 -3.61
CA ILE A 413 0.95 3.16 -3.22
C ILE A 413 0.80 4.59 -3.76
N GLY A 414 1.90 5.33 -3.93
CA GLY A 414 1.88 6.70 -4.45
C GLY A 414 1.30 6.77 -5.87
N PRO A 415 1.90 6.11 -6.86
CA PRO A 415 1.32 6.03 -8.20
C PRO A 415 -0.06 5.36 -8.23
N THR A 416 -0.30 4.29 -7.47
CA THR A 416 -1.62 3.62 -7.51
C THR A 416 -2.74 4.53 -6.99
N VAL A 417 -2.53 5.34 -5.95
CA VAL A 417 -3.61 6.20 -5.43
C VAL A 417 -4.02 7.28 -6.44
N LEU A 418 -3.09 7.76 -7.28
CA LEU A 418 -3.42 8.66 -8.40
C LEU A 418 -4.39 7.98 -9.36
N TYR A 419 -4.07 6.75 -9.79
CA TYR A 419 -4.88 6.02 -10.76
C TYR A 419 -6.19 5.52 -10.15
N HIS A 420 -6.19 5.11 -8.88
CA HIS A 420 -7.39 4.84 -8.11
C HIS A 420 -8.34 6.03 -8.17
N CYS A 421 -7.88 7.25 -7.92
CA CYS A 421 -8.74 8.43 -7.95
C CYS A 421 -9.19 8.80 -9.36
N PHE A 422 -8.24 9.07 -10.26
CA PHE A 422 -8.56 9.72 -11.52
C PHE A 422 -9.24 8.83 -12.54
N LEU A 423 -9.03 7.51 -12.48
CA LEU A 423 -9.69 6.54 -13.36
C LEU A 423 -11.05 6.06 -12.84
N THR A 424 -11.40 6.32 -11.56
CA THR A 424 -12.70 5.96 -10.96
C THR A 424 -13.60 7.17 -10.65
N GLY A 425 -13.09 8.39 -10.81
CA GLY A 425 -13.86 9.63 -10.56
C GLY A 425 -13.83 10.13 -9.11
N ALA A 426 -12.93 9.60 -8.28
CA ALA A 426 -12.73 10.09 -6.92
C ALA A 426 -11.75 11.29 -6.87
N THR A 427 -11.83 12.05 -5.78
CA THR A 427 -10.94 13.17 -5.46
C THR A 427 -9.72 12.67 -4.70
N LEU A 428 -8.52 13.08 -5.12
CA LEU A 428 -7.28 12.81 -4.41
C LEU A 428 -7.06 13.84 -3.28
N ALA A 429 -6.91 13.38 -2.04
CA ALA A 429 -6.63 14.23 -0.88
C ALA A 429 -5.16 14.11 -0.45
N LEU A 430 -4.46 15.24 -0.44
CA LEU A 430 -3.02 15.32 -0.11
C LEU A 430 -2.80 16.19 1.13
N TYR A 431 -2.04 15.68 2.09
CA TYR A 431 -1.54 16.50 3.20
C TYR A 431 -0.05 16.74 2.98
N HIS A 432 0.35 17.99 2.76
CA HIS A 432 1.76 18.34 2.54
C HIS A 432 2.47 18.52 3.88
N GLY A 433 2.75 17.40 4.57
CA GLY A 433 3.32 17.45 5.90
C GLY A 433 3.54 16.09 6.55
N SER A 434 3.84 16.10 7.85
CA SER A 434 3.93 14.86 8.63
C SER A 434 2.54 14.30 8.93
N PRO A 435 2.23 13.04 8.55
CA PRO A 435 0.92 12.46 8.83
C PRO A 435 0.74 12.01 10.28
N GLN A 436 1.72 12.22 11.16
CA GLN A 436 1.71 11.69 12.54
C GLN A 436 0.95 12.56 13.55
N GLY A 437 0.72 13.84 13.21
CA GLY A 437 0.18 14.83 14.12
C GLY A 437 -1.33 15.02 14.01
N ARG A 438 -1.87 15.84 14.92
CA ARG A 438 -3.28 16.24 14.93
C ARG A 438 -3.70 16.97 13.65
N ASP A 439 -2.81 17.80 13.13
CA ASP A 439 -2.99 18.63 11.93
C ASP A 439 -3.42 17.79 10.71
N PHE A 440 -2.80 16.61 10.54
CA PHE A 440 -3.20 15.63 9.54
C PHE A 440 -4.63 15.11 9.78
N GLY A 441 -4.95 14.75 11.03
CA GLY A 441 -6.28 14.27 11.37
C GLY A 441 -7.36 15.33 11.15
N LYS A 442 -7.05 16.60 11.42
CA LYS A 442 -7.93 17.74 11.14
C LYS A 442 -8.12 17.93 9.64
N PHE A 443 -7.07 17.79 8.84
CA PHE A 443 -7.18 17.77 7.37
C PHE A 443 -8.12 16.64 6.89
N VAL A 444 -7.98 15.42 7.41
CA VAL A 444 -8.85 14.28 7.06
C VAL A 444 -10.33 14.60 7.32
N GLN A 445 -10.64 15.20 8.48
CA GLN A 445 -11.99 15.66 8.83
C GLN A 445 -12.48 16.76 7.88
N ASP A 446 -11.71 17.84 7.72
CA ASP A 446 -12.11 19.05 7.02
C ASP A 446 -12.23 18.83 5.50
N ALA A 447 -11.35 18.00 4.92
CA ALA A 447 -11.42 17.60 3.52
C ALA A 447 -12.58 16.61 3.24
N GLY A 448 -13.23 16.08 4.28
CA GLY A 448 -14.34 15.14 4.14
C GLY A 448 -13.90 13.80 3.56
N VAL A 449 -12.73 13.31 3.97
CA VAL A 449 -12.18 12.02 3.51
C VAL A 449 -13.20 10.90 3.77
N THR A 450 -13.52 10.14 2.71
CA THR A 450 -14.39 8.97 2.78
C THR A 450 -13.59 7.66 2.79
N ILE A 451 -12.38 7.67 2.20
CA ILE A 451 -11.47 6.54 2.14
C ILE A 451 -10.11 6.95 2.71
N LEU A 452 -9.69 6.35 3.81
CA LEU A 452 -8.41 6.64 4.44
C LEU A 452 -7.49 5.42 4.40
N GLY A 453 -6.41 5.54 3.63
CA GLY A 453 -5.31 4.59 3.63
C GLY A 453 -4.32 4.83 4.78
N THR A 454 -3.72 3.77 5.29
CA THR A 454 -2.73 3.83 6.36
C THR A 454 -1.73 2.68 6.32
N VAL A 455 -0.72 2.76 7.17
CA VAL A 455 0.16 1.65 7.52
C VAL A 455 0.02 1.36 9.02
N PRO A 456 0.10 0.10 9.48
CA PRO A 456 -0.10 -0.26 10.88
C PRO A 456 0.76 0.55 11.87
N SER A 457 2.02 0.80 11.55
CA SER A 457 2.92 1.64 12.35
C SER A 457 2.42 3.07 12.56
N LEU A 458 1.71 3.65 11.60
CA LEU A 458 1.14 4.99 11.69
C LEU A 458 -0.11 4.99 12.60
N VAL A 459 -0.97 3.99 12.49
CA VAL A 459 -2.13 3.81 13.37
C VAL A 459 -1.69 3.70 14.84
N LYS A 460 -0.66 2.88 15.08
CA LYS A 460 -0.05 2.74 16.40
C LYS A 460 0.47 4.06 16.93
N ALA A 461 1.13 4.86 16.10
CA ALA A 461 1.64 6.17 16.49
C ALA A 461 0.49 7.12 16.87
N TRP A 462 -0.58 7.18 16.07
CA TRP A 462 -1.74 8.02 16.35
C TRP A 462 -2.42 7.68 17.66
N LYS A 463 -2.67 6.39 17.88
CA LYS A 463 -3.27 5.87 19.11
C LYS A 463 -2.41 6.18 20.32
N SER A 464 -1.12 5.89 20.25
CA SER A 464 -0.19 6.10 21.38
C SER A 464 -0.05 7.58 21.75
N ALA A 465 -0.07 8.46 20.75
CA ALA A 465 0.03 9.91 20.95
C ALA A 465 -1.31 10.59 21.28
N GLN A 466 -2.43 9.86 21.19
CA GLN A 466 -3.80 10.40 21.37
C GLN A 466 -4.12 11.62 20.49
N CYS A 467 -3.36 11.82 19.40
CA CYS A 467 -3.43 13.04 18.59
C CYS A 467 -4.72 13.18 17.77
N MET A 468 -5.49 12.10 17.64
CA MET A 468 -6.76 12.06 16.92
C MET A 468 -8.00 12.25 17.81
N GLU A 469 -7.84 12.51 19.10
CA GLU A 469 -8.95 12.72 20.02
C GLU A 469 -9.78 13.97 19.65
N GLY A 470 -11.10 13.86 19.78
CA GLY A 470 -12.03 14.95 19.46
C GLY A 470 -12.20 15.28 17.97
N LEU A 471 -11.59 14.51 17.05
CA LEU A 471 -11.83 14.65 15.62
C LEU A 471 -13.00 13.77 15.17
N ASP A 472 -13.78 14.26 14.22
CA ASP A 472 -14.89 13.56 13.60
C ASP A 472 -14.44 12.87 12.30
N TRP A 473 -14.21 11.57 12.39
CA TRP A 473 -13.86 10.70 11.26
C TRP A 473 -15.06 9.88 10.77
N THR A 474 -16.28 10.22 11.17
CA THR A 474 -17.48 9.42 10.85
C THR A 474 -17.90 9.44 9.38
N LYS A 475 -17.33 10.36 8.57
CA LYS A 475 -17.47 10.35 7.11
C LYS A 475 -16.70 9.22 6.43
N ILE A 476 -15.71 8.63 7.10
CA ILE A 476 -14.92 7.54 6.54
C ILE A 476 -15.80 6.30 6.42
N LYS A 477 -16.06 5.87 5.18
CA LYS A 477 -16.78 4.64 4.88
C LYS A 477 -15.87 3.41 4.86
N THR A 478 -14.57 3.61 4.61
CA THR A 478 -13.61 2.52 4.44
C THR A 478 -12.21 2.99 4.82
N PHE A 479 -11.54 2.21 5.67
CA PHE A 479 -10.11 2.33 5.87
C PHE A 479 -9.40 1.32 4.97
N CYS A 480 -8.15 1.60 4.60
CA CYS A 480 -7.30 0.65 3.89
C CYS A 480 -5.98 0.50 4.63
N SER A 481 -5.45 -0.72 4.73
CA SER A 481 -4.15 -0.99 5.34
C SER A 481 -3.29 -1.82 4.41
N THR A 482 -2.00 -1.48 4.32
CA THR A 482 -1.01 -2.24 3.55
C THR A 482 0.40 -2.03 4.08
N GLY A 483 1.36 -2.74 3.49
CA GLY A 483 2.78 -2.65 3.83
C GLY A 483 3.16 -3.53 5.02
N GLU A 484 2.42 -3.53 6.11
CA GLU A 484 2.74 -4.32 7.31
C GLU A 484 1.57 -5.19 7.73
N THR A 485 1.83 -6.20 8.58
CA THR A 485 0.74 -6.93 9.23
C THR A 485 0.11 -6.06 10.31
N SER A 486 -1.21 -5.86 10.22
CA SER A 486 -1.94 -5.06 11.20
C SER A 486 -2.05 -5.74 12.57
N ASN A 487 -2.20 -4.92 13.60
CA ASN A 487 -2.41 -5.35 14.97
C ASN A 487 -3.90 -5.23 15.31
N VAL A 488 -4.48 -6.30 15.88
CA VAL A 488 -5.92 -6.35 16.21
C VAL A 488 -6.38 -5.18 17.08
N ASP A 489 -5.58 -4.77 18.07
CA ASP A 489 -5.96 -3.71 18.99
C ASP A 489 -5.81 -2.30 18.40
N ASP A 490 -4.89 -2.13 17.45
CA ASP A 490 -4.72 -0.88 16.70
C ASP A 490 -5.82 -0.74 15.63
N ASP A 491 -6.20 -1.82 14.97
CA ASP A 491 -7.33 -1.86 14.03
C ASP A 491 -8.68 -1.67 14.73
N LEU A 492 -8.85 -2.25 15.92
CA LEU A 492 -10.02 -2.01 16.75
C LEU A 492 -10.14 -0.52 17.10
N TRP A 493 -9.02 0.10 17.46
CA TRP A 493 -8.98 1.55 17.70
C TRP A 493 -9.36 2.33 16.44
N LEU A 494 -8.74 2.01 15.30
CA LEU A 494 -8.95 2.74 14.05
C LEU A 494 -10.40 2.64 13.56
N SER A 495 -10.92 1.42 13.45
CA SER A 495 -12.28 1.18 12.97
C SER A 495 -13.33 1.83 13.88
N SER A 496 -13.11 1.84 15.20
CA SER A 496 -14.05 2.48 16.15
C SER A 496 -14.22 3.99 15.91
N LYS A 497 -13.23 4.67 15.29
CA LYS A 497 -13.32 6.10 14.92
C LYS A 497 -14.38 6.40 13.86
N ALA A 498 -14.86 5.38 13.15
CA ALA A 498 -15.93 5.51 12.17
C ALA A 498 -16.99 4.41 12.32
N TYR A 499 -17.46 4.16 13.55
CA TYR A 499 -18.51 3.17 13.84
C TYR A 499 -18.19 1.77 13.27
N TYR A 500 -16.93 1.37 13.35
CA TYR A 500 -16.41 0.10 12.82
C TYR A 500 -16.57 -0.06 11.32
N SER A 501 -16.46 1.03 10.55
CA SER A 501 -16.21 0.96 9.11
C SER A 501 -15.09 -0.04 8.80
N PRO A 502 -15.20 -0.83 7.71
CA PRO A 502 -14.25 -1.88 7.42
C PRO A 502 -12.87 -1.30 7.11
N ILE A 503 -11.86 -2.01 7.58
CA ILE A 503 -10.47 -1.92 7.16
C ILE A 503 -10.26 -2.98 6.08
N ILE A 504 -10.06 -2.53 4.85
CA ILE A 504 -9.69 -3.39 3.72
C ILE A 504 -8.18 -3.57 3.75
N GLU A 505 -7.76 -4.75 4.19
CA GLU A 505 -6.36 -5.19 4.14
C GLU A 505 -5.96 -5.47 2.69
N LEU A 506 -4.78 -4.99 2.27
CA LEU A 506 -4.27 -5.14 0.91
C LEU A 506 -2.85 -5.70 0.94
N CYS A 507 -2.60 -6.84 0.28
CA CYS A 507 -1.24 -7.38 0.13
C CYS A 507 -0.88 -7.57 -1.33
N GLY A 508 0.26 -6.99 -1.71
CA GLY A 508 0.69 -6.92 -3.09
C GLY A 508 2.16 -6.55 -3.23
N GLY A 509 2.50 -6.15 -4.44
CA GLY A 509 3.87 -5.83 -4.80
C GLY A 509 3.97 -4.83 -5.93
N THR A 510 5.09 -4.12 -5.94
CA THR A 510 5.49 -3.25 -7.05
C THR A 510 5.46 -3.99 -8.38
N GLU A 511 5.80 -5.29 -8.39
CA GLU A 511 5.81 -6.16 -9.56
C GLU A 511 4.43 -6.56 -10.07
N LEU A 512 3.36 -6.34 -9.32
CA LEU A 512 1.98 -6.63 -9.72
C LEU A 512 1.19 -5.36 -10.06
N ALA A 513 1.67 -4.19 -9.60
CA ALA A 513 0.90 -2.94 -9.59
C ALA A 513 -0.50 -3.09 -8.93
N SER A 514 -0.60 -4.02 -7.97
CA SER A 514 -1.86 -4.58 -7.51
C SER A 514 -1.66 -5.39 -6.23
N SER A 515 -2.78 -5.69 -5.56
CA SER A 515 -2.84 -6.69 -4.49
C SER A 515 -3.22 -8.06 -5.07
N TYR A 516 -2.60 -9.14 -4.60
CA TYR A 516 -2.99 -10.51 -4.96
C TYR A 516 -4.00 -11.10 -3.97
N ILE A 517 -3.99 -10.62 -2.72
CA ILE A 517 -4.98 -10.90 -1.68
C ILE A 517 -5.46 -9.59 -1.06
N ALA A 518 -6.75 -9.55 -0.71
CA ALA A 518 -7.41 -8.35 -0.22
C ALA A 518 -8.58 -8.67 0.74
N GLY A 519 -8.99 -7.68 1.52
CA GLY A 519 -10.33 -7.57 2.06
C GLY A 519 -11.36 -7.34 0.93
N SER A 520 -12.64 -7.59 1.20
CA SER A 520 -13.72 -7.38 0.24
C SER A 520 -14.99 -6.89 0.95
N PRO A 521 -15.67 -5.83 0.44
CA PRO A 521 -16.94 -5.38 1.00
C PRO A 521 -18.10 -6.36 0.73
N LEU A 522 -17.83 -7.49 0.08
CA LEU A 522 -18.77 -8.59 -0.16
C LEU A 522 -18.52 -9.79 0.77
N GLN A 523 -17.54 -9.70 1.69
CA GLN A 523 -17.23 -10.75 2.66
C GLN A 523 -17.08 -10.17 4.09
N PRO A 524 -17.39 -10.93 5.15
CA PRO A 524 -17.09 -10.49 6.51
C PRO A 524 -15.58 -10.25 6.70
N GLN A 525 -15.23 -9.28 7.55
CA GLN A 525 -13.83 -8.90 7.78
C GLN A 525 -13.38 -9.27 9.20
N ALA A 526 -12.12 -9.70 9.31
CA ALA A 526 -11.40 -9.94 10.55
C ALA A 526 -10.19 -9.00 10.62
N PHE A 527 -9.83 -8.52 11.81
CA PHE A 527 -8.69 -7.62 11.97
C PHE A 527 -7.36 -8.32 11.62
N GLY A 528 -6.48 -7.62 10.88
CA GLY A 528 -5.19 -8.14 10.43
C GLY A 528 -5.24 -9.41 9.57
N ALA A 529 -6.31 -9.60 8.80
CA ALA A 529 -6.49 -10.72 7.88
C ALA A 529 -7.16 -10.31 6.57
N PHE A 530 -6.87 -11.05 5.51
CA PHE A 530 -7.46 -10.86 4.19
C PHE A 530 -8.60 -11.87 4.00
N SER A 531 -9.73 -11.41 3.46
CA SER A 531 -10.90 -12.28 3.27
C SER A 531 -10.85 -13.10 1.97
N THR A 532 -10.03 -12.70 0.98
CA THR A 532 -10.04 -13.34 -0.35
C THR A 532 -8.79 -13.01 -1.17
N ALA A 533 -8.60 -13.73 -2.29
CA ALA A 533 -7.79 -13.27 -3.42
C ALA A 533 -8.46 -12.11 -4.15
N SER A 534 -7.65 -11.26 -4.79
CA SER A 534 -8.14 -10.20 -5.68
C SER A 534 -8.77 -10.79 -6.96
N MET A 535 -9.68 -10.05 -7.58
CA MET A 535 -10.31 -10.48 -8.83
C MET A 535 -9.28 -10.80 -9.91
N THR A 536 -9.54 -11.84 -10.70
CA THR A 536 -8.65 -12.43 -11.71
C THR A 536 -7.30 -12.93 -11.18
N THR A 537 -7.10 -13.03 -9.86
CA THR A 537 -5.87 -13.55 -9.27
C THR A 537 -6.11 -14.92 -8.67
N GLY A 538 -5.36 -15.91 -9.13
CA GLY A 538 -5.28 -17.22 -8.49
C GLY A 538 -3.90 -17.43 -7.88
N PHE A 539 -3.83 -18.23 -6.81
CA PHE A 539 -2.57 -18.65 -6.22
C PHE A 539 -2.66 -20.05 -5.61
N VAL A 540 -1.50 -20.65 -5.38
CA VAL A 540 -1.32 -21.95 -4.71
C VAL A 540 -0.39 -21.75 -3.51
N ILE A 541 -0.67 -22.48 -2.42
CA ILE A 541 0.19 -22.50 -1.24
C ILE A 541 0.98 -23.80 -1.23
N PHE A 542 2.31 -23.71 -1.18
CA PHE A 542 3.21 -24.86 -1.16
C PHE A 542 3.80 -25.11 0.21
N ASP A 543 3.90 -26.38 0.60
CA ASP A 543 4.67 -26.80 1.76
C ASP A 543 6.20 -26.65 1.53
N GLU A 544 6.98 -27.00 2.54
CA GLU A 544 8.45 -26.92 2.50
C GLU A 544 9.10 -27.85 1.46
N ASN A 545 8.36 -28.86 0.98
CA ASN A 545 8.81 -29.80 -0.05
C ASN A 545 8.36 -29.37 -1.47
N GLY A 546 7.64 -28.26 -1.60
CA GLY A 546 7.08 -27.79 -2.87
C GLY A 546 5.81 -28.53 -3.30
N SER A 547 5.13 -29.22 -2.37
CA SER A 547 3.83 -29.86 -2.63
C SER A 547 2.68 -28.88 -2.37
N PRO A 548 1.68 -28.80 -3.27
CA PRO A 548 0.56 -27.87 -3.11
C PRO A 548 -0.41 -28.37 -2.03
N TYR A 549 -0.90 -27.45 -1.19
CA TYR A 549 -2.03 -27.71 -0.29
C TYR A 549 -3.37 -27.62 -1.04
N PRO A 550 -4.36 -28.46 -0.71
CA PRO A 550 -5.75 -28.28 -1.15
C PRO A 550 -6.34 -26.94 -0.67
N ASP A 551 -7.28 -26.39 -1.44
CA ASP A 551 -7.81 -25.05 -1.18
C ASP A 551 -8.74 -24.95 0.05
N ASP A 552 -9.31 -26.08 0.46
CA ASP A 552 -10.25 -26.22 1.58
C ASP A 552 -9.56 -26.62 2.90
N VAL A 553 -8.22 -26.67 2.92
CA VAL A 553 -7.45 -27.08 4.10
C VAL A 553 -6.68 -25.90 4.69
N ALA A 554 -6.77 -25.77 6.02
CA ALA A 554 -5.94 -24.83 6.78
C ALA A 554 -4.46 -25.22 6.64
N CYS A 555 -3.63 -24.26 6.22
CA CYS A 555 -2.23 -24.54 5.88
C CYS A 555 -1.35 -23.30 6.06
N VAL A 556 -0.04 -23.50 6.03
CA VAL A 556 0.98 -22.44 6.03
C VAL A 556 2.05 -22.80 5.00
N GLY A 557 2.38 -21.87 4.11
CA GLY A 557 3.34 -22.15 3.04
C GLY A 557 3.66 -20.97 2.14
N GLU A 558 4.56 -21.19 1.18
CA GLU A 558 4.98 -20.18 0.19
C GLU A 558 3.91 -20.02 -0.90
N VAL A 559 3.69 -18.78 -1.34
CA VAL A 559 2.75 -18.45 -2.42
C VAL A 559 3.39 -18.60 -3.80
N GLY A 560 2.75 -19.38 -4.66
CA GLY A 560 2.93 -19.33 -6.11
C GLY A 560 1.70 -18.76 -6.81
N LEU A 561 1.88 -17.68 -7.57
CA LEU A 561 0.79 -17.01 -8.31
C LEU A 561 0.63 -17.63 -9.69
N PHE A 562 -0.62 -17.76 -10.16
CA PHE A 562 -0.85 -18.02 -11.57
C PHE A 562 -0.30 -16.86 -12.41
N PRO A 563 0.37 -17.14 -13.54
CA PRO A 563 1.16 -16.13 -14.23
C PRO A 563 0.31 -15.12 -15.03
N LEU A 564 -0.94 -15.47 -15.38
CA LEU A 564 -1.86 -14.62 -16.11
C LEU A 564 -2.38 -13.49 -15.19
N SER A 565 -1.67 -12.36 -15.16
CA SER A 565 -2.03 -11.20 -14.36
C SER A 565 -1.84 -9.92 -15.16
N LEU A 566 -2.95 -9.26 -15.53
CA LEU A 566 -2.91 -7.97 -16.22
C LEU A 566 -2.12 -6.95 -15.40
N GLY A 567 -1.18 -6.25 -16.03
CA GLY A 567 -0.40 -5.18 -15.40
C GLY A 567 0.78 -5.66 -14.55
N ALA A 568 0.95 -6.97 -14.35
CA ALA A 568 2.15 -7.51 -13.72
C ALA A 568 3.38 -7.29 -14.62
N SER A 569 4.54 -7.09 -13.99
CA SER A 569 5.79 -6.91 -14.72
C SER A 569 6.19 -8.17 -15.46
N ASP A 570 6.57 -8.00 -16.71
CA ASP A 570 7.07 -9.03 -17.62
C ASP A 570 8.61 -9.00 -17.77
N ARG A 571 9.26 -7.94 -17.27
CA ARG A 571 10.71 -7.71 -17.35
C ARG A 571 11.23 -6.94 -16.15
N LEU A 572 12.55 -7.01 -15.96
CA LEU A 572 13.32 -6.17 -15.03
C LEU A 572 14.40 -5.44 -15.84
N LEU A 573 14.70 -4.18 -15.51
CA LEU A 573 15.68 -3.40 -16.29
C LEU A 573 17.13 -3.75 -15.96
N ASN A 574 17.38 -4.37 -14.80
CA ASN A 574 18.73 -4.64 -14.27
C ASN A 574 18.93 -6.07 -13.75
N ALA A 575 18.00 -6.98 -14.04
CA ALA A 575 18.08 -8.37 -13.62
C ALA A 575 17.33 -9.28 -14.61
N ASP A 576 17.62 -10.57 -14.56
CA ASP A 576 16.90 -11.58 -15.34
C ASP A 576 15.54 -11.87 -14.69
N HIS A 577 14.45 -11.59 -15.41
CA HIS A 577 13.09 -11.72 -14.91
C HIS A 577 12.71 -13.18 -14.64
N GLU A 578 13.07 -14.10 -15.53
CA GLU A 578 12.78 -15.53 -15.44
C GLU A 578 13.48 -16.14 -14.21
N LYS A 579 14.76 -15.79 -14.03
CA LYS A 579 15.56 -16.23 -12.90
C LYS A 579 14.99 -15.74 -11.56
N VAL A 580 14.45 -14.52 -11.52
CA VAL A 580 13.93 -13.91 -10.30
C VAL A 580 12.56 -14.46 -9.91
N TYR A 581 11.65 -14.62 -10.88
CA TYR A 581 10.24 -14.88 -10.57
C TYR A 581 9.74 -16.29 -10.92
N TYR A 582 10.43 -17.06 -11.76
CA TYR A 582 9.92 -18.36 -12.22
C TYR A 582 10.87 -19.51 -11.90
N LYS A 583 12.18 -19.28 -11.92
CA LYS A 583 13.17 -20.33 -11.69
C LYS A 583 13.01 -20.99 -10.31
N GLY A 584 12.78 -22.30 -10.33
CA GLY A 584 12.66 -23.14 -9.12
C GLY A 584 11.27 -23.14 -8.50
N MET A 585 10.27 -22.56 -9.17
CA MET A 585 8.86 -22.73 -8.77
C MET A 585 8.30 -24.07 -9.27
N PRO A 586 7.45 -24.75 -8.49
CA PRO A 586 6.73 -25.93 -8.95
C PRO A 586 5.84 -25.63 -10.16
N VAL A 587 5.66 -26.66 -11.00
CA VAL A 587 4.63 -26.64 -12.05
C VAL A 587 3.32 -27.09 -11.44
N TYR A 588 2.26 -26.31 -11.60
CA TYR A 588 0.92 -26.63 -11.14
C TYR A 588 -0.06 -26.50 -12.31
N GLU A 589 -0.85 -27.55 -12.55
CA GLU A 589 -1.80 -27.62 -13.69
C GLU A 589 -1.14 -27.28 -15.04
N GLY A 590 0.09 -27.76 -15.26
CA GLY A 590 0.83 -27.52 -16.49
C GLY A 590 1.40 -26.11 -16.65
N LYS A 591 1.29 -25.24 -15.64
CA LYS A 591 1.81 -23.86 -15.65
C LYS A 591 2.95 -23.70 -14.66
N VAL A 592 3.99 -22.98 -15.07
CA VAL A 592 5.02 -22.50 -14.14
C VAL A 592 4.43 -21.32 -13.37
N LEU A 593 4.34 -21.44 -12.05
CA LEU A 593 3.82 -20.37 -11.21
C LEU A 593 4.87 -19.27 -11.01
N ARG A 594 4.39 -18.05 -10.80
CA ARG A 594 5.22 -16.90 -10.46
C ARG A 594 5.45 -16.87 -8.95
N ARG A 595 6.71 -16.88 -8.52
CA ARG A 595 7.11 -16.67 -7.13
C ARG A 595 6.75 -15.26 -6.69
N HIS A 596 5.98 -15.13 -5.61
CA HIS A 596 5.78 -13.84 -4.94
C HIS A 596 6.76 -13.63 -3.78
N GLY A 597 7.17 -14.73 -3.13
CA GLY A 597 8.09 -14.73 -1.99
C GLY A 597 7.41 -14.44 -0.64
N ASP A 598 6.09 -14.41 -0.58
CA ASP A 598 5.34 -14.38 0.68
C ASP A 598 5.11 -15.79 1.21
N ILE A 599 5.13 -15.92 2.53
CA ILE A 599 4.59 -17.06 3.26
C ILE A 599 3.25 -16.62 3.84
N ILE A 600 2.20 -17.36 3.56
CA ILE A 600 0.85 -17.07 4.07
C ILE A 600 0.32 -18.26 4.86
N LYS A 601 -0.60 -17.95 5.76
CA LYS A 601 -1.45 -18.90 6.47
C LYS A 601 -2.87 -18.79 5.94
N ARG A 602 -3.48 -19.92 5.59
CA ARG A 602 -4.92 -20.05 5.39
C ARG A 602 -5.55 -20.62 6.65
N THR A 603 -6.56 -19.97 7.21
CA THR A 603 -7.29 -20.46 8.39
C THR A 603 -8.34 -21.50 7.99
N ILE A 604 -8.97 -22.15 8.97
CA ILE A 604 -10.04 -23.12 8.74
C ILE A 604 -11.27 -22.51 8.04
N ASP A 605 -11.49 -21.21 8.23
CA ASP A 605 -12.58 -20.45 7.58
C ASP A 605 -12.13 -19.77 6.28
N GLY A 606 -10.94 -20.09 5.77
CA GLY A 606 -10.42 -19.58 4.50
C GLY A 606 -9.80 -18.18 4.55
N TYR A 607 -9.76 -17.52 5.71
CA TYR A 607 -9.05 -16.23 5.83
C TYR A 607 -7.55 -16.41 5.65
N ILE A 608 -6.92 -15.36 5.12
CA ILE A 608 -5.50 -15.38 4.81
C ILE A 608 -4.77 -14.44 5.77
N VAL A 609 -3.62 -14.89 6.27
CA VAL A 609 -2.74 -14.10 7.16
C VAL A 609 -1.31 -14.21 6.65
N VAL A 610 -0.70 -13.08 6.33
CA VAL A 610 0.72 -13.04 5.93
C VAL A 610 1.62 -13.37 7.12
N GLN A 611 2.51 -14.35 6.96
CA GLN A 611 3.45 -14.81 7.98
C GLN A 611 4.85 -14.21 7.83
N GLY A 612 5.10 -13.50 6.72
CA GLY A 612 6.36 -12.87 6.38
C GLY A 612 6.86 -13.30 5.01
N ARG A 613 8.16 -13.21 4.80
CA ARG A 613 8.82 -13.49 3.52
C ARG A 613 9.54 -14.83 3.54
N ALA A 614 9.49 -15.55 2.43
CA ALA A 614 10.28 -16.75 2.17
C ALA A 614 11.74 -16.41 1.80
N ASP A 615 11.97 -15.19 1.31
CA ASP A 615 13.29 -14.65 0.97
C ASP A 615 13.90 -13.82 2.12
N ASP A 616 15.10 -13.29 1.89
CA ASP A 616 15.85 -12.46 2.83
C ASP A 616 15.34 -11.01 2.92
N THR A 617 14.13 -10.71 2.43
CA THR A 617 13.54 -9.36 2.53
C THR A 617 12.69 -9.19 3.79
N MET A 618 12.52 -7.94 4.22
CA MET A 618 11.72 -7.56 5.40
C MET A 618 10.98 -6.26 5.13
N ASN A 619 9.96 -5.97 5.94
CA ASN A 619 9.23 -4.71 5.87
C ASN A 619 9.34 -3.93 7.18
N LEU A 620 10.02 -2.78 7.13
CA LEU A 620 10.30 -1.93 8.29
C LEU A 620 9.61 -0.57 8.12
N GLY A 621 8.53 -0.31 8.84
CA GLY A 621 7.81 0.97 8.75
C GLY A 621 7.09 1.16 7.41
N GLY A 622 6.59 0.08 6.81
CA GLY A 622 5.99 0.06 5.47
C GLY A 622 7.01 0.06 4.31
N ILE A 623 8.32 0.12 4.62
CA ILE A 623 9.40 0.14 3.63
C ILE A 623 9.99 -1.26 3.46
N LYS A 624 9.89 -1.81 2.24
CA LYS A 624 10.53 -3.08 1.88
C LYS A 624 12.05 -2.88 1.73
N THR A 625 12.85 -3.69 2.42
CA THR A 625 14.32 -3.68 2.36
C THR A 625 14.88 -5.11 2.44
N SER A 626 16.12 -5.29 1.97
CA SER A 626 16.82 -6.58 2.00
C SER A 626 17.68 -6.71 3.25
N SER A 627 17.69 -7.88 3.89
CA SER A 627 18.59 -8.14 5.03
C SER A 627 20.04 -7.90 4.64
N ILE A 628 20.41 -8.27 3.40
CA ILE A 628 21.77 -8.15 2.87
C ILE A 628 22.19 -6.67 2.73
N GLU A 629 21.27 -5.77 2.38
CA GLU A 629 21.56 -4.33 2.29
C GLU A 629 21.90 -3.76 3.67
N ILE A 630 21.14 -4.18 4.70
CA ILE A 630 21.35 -3.81 6.09
C ILE A 630 22.66 -4.41 6.62
N GLU A 631 22.86 -5.72 6.43
CA GLU A 631 24.04 -6.47 6.86
C GLU A 631 25.32 -5.84 6.30
N ARG A 632 25.35 -5.52 5.00
CA ARG A 632 26.49 -4.85 4.36
C ARG A 632 26.86 -3.52 5.02
N VAL A 633 25.87 -2.75 5.49
CA VAL A 633 26.13 -1.48 6.18
C VAL A 633 26.57 -1.71 7.62
N CYS A 634 25.98 -2.69 8.30
CA CYS A 634 26.35 -3.07 9.65
C CYS A 634 27.76 -3.68 9.73
N ASP A 635 28.14 -4.55 8.79
CA ASP A 635 29.45 -5.18 8.71
C ASP A 635 30.58 -4.13 8.61
N GLY A 636 30.32 -3.01 7.94
CA GLY A 636 31.26 -1.89 7.81
C GLY A 636 31.19 -0.85 8.93
N ALA A 637 30.30 -1.01 9.92
CA ALA A 637 30.05 0.01 10.94
C ALA A 637 31.06 -0.01 12.10
N ASP A 638 31.76 -1.13 12.31
CA ASP A 638 32.76 -1.28 13.36
C ASP A 638 33.79 -2.37 13.02
N GLU A 639 35.05 -2.15 13.37
CA GLU A 639 36.12 -3.11 13.12
C GLU A 639 35.97 -4.43 13.89
N CYS A 640 35.26 -4.41 15.03
CA CYS A 640 35.06 -5.59 15.89
C CYS A 640 34.15 -6.65 15.28
N ILE A 641 33.47 -6.34 14.18
CA ILE A 641 32.44 -7.19 13.58
C ILE A 641 33.07 -8.18 12.63
N MET A 642 32.71 -9.46 12.79
CA MET A 642 33.05 -10.51 11.83
C MET A 642 31.99 -10.62 10.75
N GLU A 643 30.72 -10.72 11.17
CA GLU A 643 29.56 -10.77 10.29
C GLU A 643 28.28 -10.40 11.05
N THR A 644 27.29 -9.92 10.30
CA THR A 644 25.96 -9.62 10.80
C THR A 644 24.86 -10.39 10.07
N ALA A 645 23.73 -10.60 10.74
CA ALA A 645 22.51 -11.12 10.14
C ALA A 645 21.32 -10.27 10.59
N ALA A 646 20.59 -9.70 9.64
CA ALA A 646 19.43 -8.86 9.92
C ALA A 646 18.15 -9.68 9.80
N VAL A 647 17.27 -9.55 10.79
CA VAL A 647 15.93 -10.19 10.77
C VAL A 647 14.84 -9.22 11.21
N GLY A 648 13.72 -9.23 10.50
CA GLY A 648 12.48 -8.57 10.91
C GLY A 648 11.70 -9.46 11.87
N VAL A 649 11.28 -8.96 13.02
CA VAL A 649 10.54 -9.74 14.02
C VAL A 649 9.24 -9.04 14.37
N ALA A 650 8.11 -9.64 14.00
CA ALA A 650 6.78 -9.18 14.44
C ALA A 650 6.56 -9.50 15.93
N THR A 651 5.79 -8.66 16.62
CA THR A 651 5.42 -8.87 18.03
C THR A 651 4.33 -9.93 18.19
N ALA A 652 4.12 -10.42 19.42
CA ALA A 652 3.19 -11.53 19.71
C ALA A 652 1.74 -11.30 19.24
N ASN A 653 1.26 -10.04 19.19
CA ASN A 653 -0.11 -9.70 18.78
C ASN A 653 -0.23 -9.34 17.29
N ARG A 654 0.79 -9.66 16.46
CA ARG A 654 0.95 -9.16 15.08
C ARG A 654 1.16 -7.64 15.06
N GLY A 655 1.87 -7.10 14.07
CA GLY A 655 2.23 -5.68 14.04
C GLY A 655 3.51 -5.40 13.25
N PRO A 656 3.98 -4.14 13.20
CA PRO A 656 5.19 -3.76 12.48
C PRO A 656 6.39 -4.60 12.87
N GLU A 657 7.18 -5.05 11.90
CA GLU A 657 8.40 -5.79 12.20
C GLU A 657 9.42 -4.90 12.92
N GLN A 658 10.06 -5.47 13.93
CA GLN A 658 11.21 -4.86 14.60
C GLN A 658 12.50 -5.36 13.96
N LEU A 659 13.41 -4.44 13.63
CA LEU A 659 14.72 -4.80 13.09
C LEU A 659 15.62 -5.29 14.23
N VAL A 660 15.96 -6.58 14.19
CA VAL A 660 16.93 -7.22 15.09
C VAL A 660 18.18 -7.56 14.29
N ILE A 661 19.35 -7.13 14.79
CA ILE A 661 20.65 -7.45 14.19
C ILE A 661 21.37 -8.46 15.08
N PHE A 662 21.62 -9.65 14.53
CA PHE A 662 22.53 -10.63 15.12
C PHE A 662 23.96 -10.32 14.70
N VAL A 663 24.91 -10.47 15.62
CA VAL A 663 26.32 -10.12 15.40
C VAL A 663 27.23 -11.22 15.91
N VAL A 664 28.20 -11.61 15.09
CA VAL A 664 29.38 -12.37 15.51
C VAL A 664 30.57 -11.40 15.55
N LEU A 665 31.28 -11.38 16.67
CA LEU A 665 32.47 -10.54 16.84
C LEU A 665 33.74 -11.27 16.40
N LYS A 666 34.73 -10.51 15.90
CA LYS A 666 36.08 -11.05 15.63
C LYS A 666 36.72 -11.55 16.92
N LYS A 667 37.52 -12.61 16.82
CA LYS A 667 38.27 -13.16 17.96
C LYS A 667 39.13 -12.08 18.61
N GLY A 668 39.06 -11.97 19.94
CA GLY A 668 39.82 -10.99 20.73
C GLY A 668 39.16 -9.61 20.87
N TYR A 669 38.07 -9.35 20.14
CA TYR A 669 37.28 -8.14 20.32
C TYR A 669 36.12 -8.35 21.28
N ASN A 670 35.81 -7.32 22.06
CA ASN A 670 34.63 -7.26 22.94
C ASN A 670 33.83 -6.00 22.62
N SER A 671 32.51 -6.13 22.57
CA SER A 671 31.59 -5.01 22.45
C SER A 671 30.29 -5.36 23.15
N ASN A 672 29.44 -4.36 23.41
CA ASN A 672 28.12 -4.58 24.01
C ASN A 672 27.01 -4.23 23.01
N ALA A 673 25.85 -4.87 23.20
CA ALA A 673 24.72 -4.77 22.30
C ALA A 673 24.21 -3.33 22.10
N GLU A 674 24.13 -2.52 23.16
CA GLU A 674 23.63 -1.13 23.07
C GLU A 674 24.57 -0.21 22.30
N THR A 675 25.88 -0.39 22.45
CA THR A 675 26.89 0.35 21.68
C THR A 675 26.78 0.02 20.20
N LEU A 676 26.70 -1.27 19.86
CA LEU A 676 26.52 -1.72 18.48
C LEU A 676 25.17 -1.26 17.91
N LYS A 677 24.10 -1.30 18.70
CA LYS A 677 22.76 -0.81 18.29
C LYS A 677 22.80 0.64 17.87
N THR A 678 23.50 1.49 18.63
CA THR A 678 23.67 2.90 18.30
C THR A 678 24.49 3.09 17.02
N LYS A 679 25.62 2.36 16.89
CA LYS A 679 26.48 2.40 15.70
C LYS A 679 25.74 1.94 14.44
N PHE A 680 25.03 0.82 14.51
CA PHE A 680 24.23 0.29 13.40
C PHE A 680 23.08 1.19 13.03
N THR A 681 22.33 1.70 14.01
CA THR A 681 21.24 2.65 13.72
C THR A 681 21.77 3.85 12.96
N LYS A 682 22.88 4.46 13.43
CA LYS A 682 23.52 5.58 12.73
C LYS A 682 23.98 5.20 11.33
N ALA A 683 24.69 4.08 11.18
CA ALA A 683 25.21 3.64 9.89
C ALA A 683 24.09 3.38 8.87
N ILE A 684 23.02 2.68 9.27
CA ILE A 684 21.85 2.39 8.44
C ILE A 684 21.15 3.70 8.04
N GLN A 685 20.94 4.62 8.98
CA GLN A 685 20.28 5.90 8.71
C GLN A 685 21.06 6.78 7.74
N SER A 686 22.39 6.80 7.85
CA SER A 686 23.24 7.59 6.96
C SER A 686 23.38 6.98 5.56
N ASN A 687 23.38 5.65 5.44
CA ASN A 687 23.71 4.98 4.18
C ASN A 687 22.50 4.45 3.40
N LEU A 688 21.38 4.17 4.06
CA LEU A 688 20.19 3.55 3.44
C LEU A 688 18.98 4.47 3.53
N ASN A 689 18.35 4.54 4.69
CA ASN A 689 17.16 5.35 4.91
C ASN A 689 17.12 5.88 6.36
N PRO A 690 16.97 7.19 6.58
CA PRO A 690 16.93 7.80 7.91
C PRO A 690 15.74 7.34 8.78
N LEU A 691 14.70 6.74 8.18
CA LEU A 691 13.54 6.22 8.88
C LEU A 691 13.79 4.85 9.53
N PHE A 692 14.85 4.14 9.13
CA PHE A 692 15.19 2.85 9.74
C PHE A 692 15.74 3.01 11.15
N LYS A 693 15.40 2.06 12.02
CA LYS A 693 15.84 2.01 13.41
C LYS A 693 16.12 0.57 13.82
N VAL A 694 17.29 0.33 14.43
CA VAL A 694 17.59 -0.98 15.03
C VAL A 694 16.89 -1.07 16.39
N SER A 695 16.00 -2.05 16.52
CA SER A 695 15.25 -2.29 17.76
C SER A 695 16.12 -2.99 18.79
N LEU A 696 16.83 -4.03 18.36
CA LEU A 696 17.67 -4.87 19.23
C LEU A 696 18.93 -5.33 18.50
N VAL A 697 20.02 -5.48 19.25
CA VAL A 697 21.23 -6.18 18.79
C VAL A 697 21.45 -7.40 19.67
N LYS A 698 21.74 -8.54 19.05
CA LYS A 698 22.05 -9.79 19.75
C LYS A 698 23.42 -10.30 19.34
N ILE A 699 24.35 -10.29 20.28
CA ILE A 699 25.69 -10.84 20.06
C ILE A 699 25.61 -12.36 20.28
N VAL A 700 26.03 -13.14 19.29
CA VAL A 700 26.03 -14.60 19.31
C VAL A 700 27.42 -15.12 18.96
N PRO A 701 27.81 -16.31 19.46
CA PRO A 701 29.12 -16.87 19.16
C PRO A 701 29.26 -17.26 17.68
N GLU A 702 28.18 -17.74 17.06
CA GLU A 702 28.09 -18.11 15.65
C GLU A 702 26.64 -18.07 15.16
N PHE A 703 26.44 -18.09 13.85
CA PHE A 703 25.11 -18.15 13.24
C PHE A 703 24.68 -19.60 12.96
N PRO A 704 23.40 -19.96 13.17
CA PRO A 704 22.85 -21.23 12.68
C PRO A 704 22.92 -21.27 11.16
N ARG A 705 23.47 -22.37 10.60
CA ARG A 705 23.68 -22.54 9.16
C ARG A 705 23.22 -23.90 8.66
N THR A 706 22.88 -23.97 7.38
CA THR A 706 22.67 -25.24 6.67
C THR A 706 23.99 -25.99 6.45
N SER A 707 23.93 -27.25 6.02
CA SER A 707 25.07 -28.03 5.53
C SER A 707 25.78 -27.39 4.33
N SER A 708 25.08 -26.52 3.59
CA SER A 708 25.64 -25.69 2.51
C SER A 708 26.13 -24.30 2.99
N ASN A 709 26.34 -24.13 4.30
CA ASN A 709 26.84 -22.92 4.95
C ASN A 709 25.95 -21.66 4.83
N LYS A 710 24.66 -21.80 4.47
CA LYS A 710 23.71 -20.68 4.37
C LYS A 710 23.13 -20.35 5.74
N ILE A 711 23.02 -19.06 6.08
CA ILE A 711 22.42 -18.59 7.34
C ILE A 711 20.94 -18.98 7.42
N LEU A 712 20.55 -19.59 8.52
CA LEU A 712 19.16 -19.99 8.80
C LEU A 712 18.42 -18.86 9.53
N ARG A 713 18.07 -17.79 8.81
CA ARG A 713 17.39 -16.60 9.37
C ARG A 713 16.03 -16.91 10.00
N ARG A 714 15.33 -17.95 9.53
CA ARG A 714 14.07 -18.42 10.16
C ARG A 714 14.28 -18.84 11.62
N VAL A 715 15.34 -19.61 11.91
CA VAL A 715 15.66 -20.07 13.27
C VAL A 715 15.95 -18.89 14.19
N MET A 716 16.72 -17.91 13.71
CA MET A 716 16.98 -16.66 14.44
C MET A 716 15.69 -15.88 14.72
N ARG A 717 14.80 -15.79 13.74
CA ARG A 717 13.51 -15.10 13.86
C ARG A 717 12.61 -15.78 14.88
N ASP A 718 12.52 -17.11 14.84
CA ASP A 718 11.71 -17.90 15.77
C ASP A 718 12.24 -17.81 17.20
N GLN A 719 13.57 -17.84 17.38
CA GLN A 719 14.21 -17.58 18.66
C GLN A 719 13.82 -16.20 19.23
N MET A 720 13.88 -15.15 18.41
CA MET A 720 13.51 -13.80 18.85
C MET A 720 12.03 -13.66 19.15
N LYS A 721 11.14 -14.27 18.35
CA LYS A 721 9.70 -14.27 18.60
C LYS A 721 9.40 -14.85 19.98
N HIS A 722 10.06 -15.96 20.34
CA HIS A 722 9.88 -16.59 21.64
C HIS A 722 10.34 -15.65 22.78
N GLU A 723 11.55 -15.11 22.70
CA GLU A 723 12.11 -14.22 23.74
C GLU A 723 11.29 -12.93 23.94
N LEU A 724 10.89 -12.27 22.84
CA LEU A 724 10.06 -11.07 22.90
C LEU A 724 8.65 -11.37 23.43
N SER A 725 8.10 -12.55 23.13
CA SER A 725 6.81 -12.96 23.67
C SER A 725 6.85 -13.16 25.19
N VAL A 726 7.94 -13.73 25.73
CA VAL A 726 8.13 -13.93 27.17
C VAL A 726 8.28 -12.59 27.88
N GLN A 727 9.06 -11.66 27.31
CA GLN A 727 9.21 -10.30 27.87
C GLN A 727 7.91 -9.49 27.84
N SER A 728 7.04 -9.67 26.84
CA SER A 728 5.75 -8.97 26.78
C SER A 728 4.67 -9.50 27.75
N ARG A 729 4.91 -10.68 28.36
CA ARG A 729 4.03 -11.30 29.35
C ARG A 729 4.45 -11.00 30.80
N LEU A 730 5.70 -10.56 30.99
CA LEU A 730 6.23 -10.00 32.22
C LEU A 730 5.90 -8.50 32.28
#